data_AF-A0A0N0AQB0-F1
#
_entry.id   AF-A0A0N0AQB0-F1
#
_cell.length_a   1.000
_cell.length_b   1.000
_cell.length_c   1.000
_cell.angle_alpha   90.00
_cell.angle_beta   90.00
_cell.angle_gamma   90.00
#
_symmetry.space_group_name_H-M   'P 1'
#
loop_
_entity.id
_entity.type
_entity.pdbx_description
1 polymer ?
#
loop_
_entity_poly.entity_id
_entity_poly.type
_entity_poly.pdbx_seq_one_letter_code
_entity_poly.pdbx_strand_id
1 'polypeptide(L)'
;MSIQLAFGVTAGSGLRCWLPTSGGRAVPEPADERAGVHAPGAPVAVGPADADPEVVREAIRQLTLLVCDGTEVAAAAGVDLGGGFTSARLAGARGDRRDAVLAAVRVLGVDGAHRLGDRTVGLVAMFGPSATKRVGTAAQAAVAEQRWAALHLASAASDLLGPEQLERVLELRAPDGVDPFPRGAASTLADHLSRALAGYPRPRRLKLVISLWDHVCDLLAERQRVAHRAATQTRAERIDKLRERHRAHFDEPIVRQLTWAVGDGPTTAAAARWRPPRWWTARELGGLLHDAIAATALLRFAKTMSDEGLAVAAEKHRDELVAADACLTEEERSDAARRHEGAYSHPARPGCYVHHLVQVLGPDRTITAKTETYVQTRVAMARNYGVVVFDTVAEQLAELDDHPLHNCWDTCKPWQAAQLRHWRAVVGFSRAPEGWQQPPVTDAHADGPTQALAQRIAAAGPVDPVSVEAPHDLLWFADLADALAPFYGSEPASVRHERPAPELDYDAPAPRPSPDRPRADSVPLAAAGVAQLVMFGATPPPRCGSWAELAAGVGADAVIAEASVGVFPIPPEVSAVDGRVVPGADLVVELGREPRQLAEWSTYMGNCIGESWYADQARKGHCVLMALRDPLGGRIVANLDIRRHTGGWHVHELRARFNDNLAPALEEHVKRWVDGLPAPAPEPLPPVLPVPPVRGGSARRAAGARLPAELIGALAAAVEQELATPTVAAARRAYATLALGLGRPDRAADVDPDAAVIAVKRVGPVEHVELLRAALDTGLDAAVLWEATGVRPLAAAVARGRSGTARARPPRGALRRRTTAANAARARAPPGDRARPRTGRGGAGNPPGHG
;
A
#
# COMPACT_ATOMS: atom_id res chain seq x y z
N MET A 1 42.91 -0.07 -14.38
CA MET A 1 42.51 0.53 -13.08
C MET A 1 41.43 -0.37 -12.47
N SER A 2 40.93 -0.15 -11.25
CA SER A 2 39.92 -1.05 -10.63
C SER A 2 38.49 -0.58 -10.94
N ILE A 3 37.65 -1.45 -11.51
CA ILE A 3 36.23 -1.17 -11.77
C ILE A 3 35.48 -1.03 -10.43
N GLN A 4 34.64 0.02 -10.31
CA GLN A 4 33.75 0.20 -9.17
C GLN A 4 32.45 -0.57 -9.36
N LEU A 5 32.07 -1.32 -8.34
CA LEU A 5 30.83 -2.08 -8.24
C LEU A 5 29.86 -1.36 -7.29
N ALA A 6 28.61 -1.79 -7.30
CA ALA A 6 27.59 -1.33 -6.37
C ALA A 6 28.01 -1.56 -4.90
N PHE A 7 27.39 -0.79 -3.99
CA PHE A 7 27.68 -0.80 -2.54
C PHE A 7 29.11 -0.40 -2.16
N GLY A 8 29.82 0.32 -3.04
CA GLY A 8 31.17 0.83 -2.77
C GLY A 8 32.27 -0.23 -2.85
N VAL A 9 31.98 -1.39 -3.45
CA VAL A 9 32.96 -2.48 -3.64
C VAL A 9 33.83 -2.18 -4.86
N THR A 10 35.13 -2.46 -4.79
CA THR A 10 36.05 -2.35 -5.93
C THR A 10 36.52 -3.74 -6.34
N ALA A 11 36.57 -4.03 -7.64
CA ALA A 11 37.13 -5.28 -8.13
C ALA A 11 38.61 -5.39 -7.70
N GLY A 12 38.97 -6.51 -7.07
CA GLY A 12 40.32 -6.77 -6.57
C GLY A 12 41.36 -6.88 -7.69
N SER A 13 42.65 -6.76 -7.34
CA SER A 13 43.75 -6.93 -8.30
C SER A 13 43.74 -8.32 -8.93
N GLY A 14 43.71 -8.40 -10.27
CA GLY A 14 43.64 -9.67 -11.02
C GLY A 14 42.23 -10.12 -11.39
N LEU A 15 41.19 -9.37 -10.99
CA LEU A 15 39.80 -9.63 -11.39
C LEU A 15 39.36 -8.72 -12.53
N ARG A 16 38.49 -9.22 -13.39
CA ARG A 16 37.84 -8.46 -14.47
C ARG A 16 36.32 -8.60 -14.36
N CYS A 17 35.59 -7.71 -15.02
CA CYS A 17 34.13 -7.75 -15.10
C CYS A 17 33.72 -8.07 -16.54
N TRP A 18 32.71 -8.92 -16.73
CA TRP A 18 32.15 -9.26 -18.04
C TRP A 18 30.65 -8.98 -18.04
N LEU A 19 30.15 -8.48 -19.17
CA LEU A 19 28.76 -8.12 -19.38
C LEU A 19 28.03 -9.20 -20.21
N PRO A 20 26.73 -9.43 -19.96
CA PRO A 20 25.92 -10.25 -20.84
C PRO A 20 25.74 -9.56 -22.20
N THR A 21 26.04 -10.27 -23.30
CA THR A 21 25.84 -9.78 -24.68
C THR A 21 24.45 -10.13 -25.20
N SER A 22 23.77 -9.15 -25.81
CA SER A 22 22.47 -9.33 -26.45
C SER A 22 22.56 -10.39 -27.57
N GLY A 23 21.80 -11.47 -27.46
CA GLY A 23 21.64 -12.47 -28.53
C GLY A 23 22.47 -13.76 -28.42
N GLY A 24 23.18 -13.99 -27.30
CA GLY A 24 23.70 -15.32 -26.91
C GLY A 24 24.76 -15.98 -27.81
N ARG A 25 25.11 -15.39 -28.96
CA ARG A 25 26.06 -15.93 -29.95
C ARG A 25 27.41 -15.20 -30.01
N ALA A 26 27.54 -14.03 -29.39
CA ALA A 26 28.79 -13.27 -29.38
C ALA A 26 29.67 -13.64 -28.18
N VAL A 27 30.99 -13.61 -28.36
CA VAL A 27 31.98 -13.79 -27.29
C VAL A 27 31.72 -12.73 -26.19
N PRO A 28 31.66 -13.10 -24.90
CA PRO A 28 31.44 -12.15 -23.82
C PRO A 28 32.50 -11.04 -23.83
N GLU A 29 32.08 -9.79 -23.90
CA GLU A 29 33.01 -8.66 -23.89
C GLU A 29 33.35 -8.25 -22.45
N PRO A 30 34.64 -7.98 -22.15
CA PRO A 30 35.03 -7.42 -20.87
C PRO A 30 34.50 -5.99 -20.75
N ALA A 31 34.01 -5.62 -19.57
CA ALA A 31 33.55 -4.26 -19.29
C ALA A 31 34.72 -3.27 -19.43
N ASP A 32 34.58 -2.33 -20.37
CA ASP A 32 35.50 -1.21 -20.57
C ASP A 32 35.52 -0.26 -19.34
N GLU A 33 36.71 0.22 -19.00
CA GLU A 33 36.99 1.13 -17.88
C GLU A 33 36.60 2.59 -18.20
N ARG A 34 36.30 2.92 -19.46
CA ARG A 34 35.87 4.27 -19.86
C ARG A 34 34.51 4.63 -19.27
N ALA A 35 34.47 5.71 -18.49
CA ALA A 35 33.24 6.24 -17.91
C ALA A 35 32.19 6.55 -19.00
N GLY A 36 30.97 6.03 -18.82
CA GLY A 36 29.84 6.26 -19.74
C GLY A 36 29.66 5.22 -20.86
N VAL A 37 30.55 4.22 -20.99
CA VAL A 37 30.41 3.16 -22.01
C VAL A 37 29.34 2.12 -21.65
N HIS A 38 29.11 1.89 -20.35
CA HIS A 38 28.13 0.90 -19.85
C HIS A 38 27.06 1.54 -18.98
N ALA A 39 25.84 1.01 -19.03
CA ALA A 39 24.74 1.50 -18.23
C ALA A 39 25.07 1.39 -16.72
N PRO A 40 24.90 2.46 -15.92
CA PRO A 40 25.09 2.41 -14.48
C PRO A 40 24.26 1.30 -13.84
N GLY A 41 24.87 0.51 -12.96
CA GLY A 41 24.20 -0.61 -12.30
C GLY A 41 23.93 -1.85 -13.17
N ALA A 42 24.51 -1.96 -14.37
CA ALA A 42 24.38 -3.18 -15.17
C ALA A 42 24.88 -4.43 -14.41
N PRO A 43 24.20 -5.58 -14.55
CA PRO A 43 24.64 -6.85 -13.97
C PRO A 43 25.91 -7.34 -14.68
N VAL A 44 26.90 -7.78 -13.89
CA VAL A 44 28.20 -8.26 -14.38
C VAL A 44 28.63 -9.53 -13.67
N ALA A 45 29.40 -10.36 -14.37
CA ALA A 45 30.15 -11.46 -13.76
C ALA A 45 31.56 -10.96 -13.41
N VAL A 46 32.04 -11.22 -12.20
CA VAL A 46 33.35 -10.80 -11.69
C VAL A 46 34.19 -12.02 -11.37
N GLY A 47 35.35 -12.16 -11.99
CA GLY A 47 36.19 -13.37 -11.95
C GLY A 47 37.62 -13.15 -12.46
N PRO A 48 38.44 -14.21 -12.56
CA PRO A 48 39.87 -14.12 -12.91
C PRO A 48 40.11 -13.58 -14.32
N ALA A 49 40.95 -12.55 -14.47
CA ALA A 49 41.17 -11.86 -15.74
C ALA A 49 41.70 -12.76 -16.88
N ASP A 50 42.32 -13.89 -16.53
CA ASP A 50 42.93 -14.91 -17.38
C ASP A 50 42.08 -16.19 -17.51
N ALA A 51 40.81 -16.15 -17.10
CA ALA A 51 39.91 -17.30 -17.19
C ALA A 51 39.67 -17.77 -18.64
N ASP A 52 39.53 -19.08 -18.80
CA ASP A 52 39.21 -19.73 -20.09
C ASP A 52 37.88 -19.17 -20.66
N PRO A 53 37.81 -18.81 -21.96
CA PRO A 53 36.59 -18.33 -22.61
C PRO A 53 35.34 -19.19 -22.40
N GLU A 54 35.48 -20.51 -22.28
CA GLU A 54 34.36 -21.41 -21.99
C GLU A 54 33.80 -21.19 -20.58
N VAL A 55 34.69 -20.97 -19.60
CA VAL A 55 34.32 -20.68 -18.20
C VAL A 55 33.63 -19.31 -18.12
N VAL A 56 34.13 -18.31 -18.85
CA VAL A 56 33.49 -16.99 -18.94
C VAL A 56 32.07 -17.10 -19.53
N ARG A 57 31.91 -17.90 -20.60
CA ARG A 57 30.61 -18.08 -21.25
C ARG A 57 29.60 -18.75 -20.32
N GLU A 58 30.02 -19.77 -19.57
CA GLU A 58 29.18 -20.43 -18.59
C GLU A 58 28.79 -19.48 -17.44
N ALA A 59 29.74 -18.68 -16.92
CA ALA A 59 29.44 -17.70 -15.87
C ALA A 59 28.44 -16.63 -16.33
N ILE A 60 28.56 -16.15 -17.57
CA ILE A 60 27.60 -15.20 -18.17
C ILE A 60 26.23 -15.84 -18.39
N ARG A 61 26.19 -17.12 -18.77
CA ARG A 61 24.92 -17.87 -18.87
C ARG A 61 24.24 -17.98 -17.52
N GLN A 62 24.98 -18.29 -16.46
CA GLN A 62 24.47 -18.34 -15.08
C GLN A 62 23.98 -16.96 -14.60
N LEU A 63 24.71 -15.89 -14.89
CA LEU A 63 24.29 -14.52 -14.59
C LEU A 63 23.00 -14.16 -15.32
N THR A 64 22.87 -14.56 -16.59
CA THR A 64 21.67 -14.29 -17.40
C THR A 64 20.46 -14.99 -16.82
N LEU A 65 20.59 -16.28 -16.45
CA LEU A 65 19.52 -17.02 -15.77
C LEU A 65 19.14 -16.34 -14.45
N LEU A 66 20.12 -15.94 -13.64
CA LEU A 66 19.87 -15.25 -12.38
C LEU A 66 19.09 -13.94 -12.56
N VAL A 67 19.39 -13.17 -13.62
CA VAL A 67 18.71 -11.90 -13.91
C VAL A 67 17.32 -12.12 -14.52
N CYS A 68 17.17 -13.08 -15.43
CA CYS A 68 15.90 -13.42 -16.05
C CYS A 68 14.88 -13.92 -15.01
N ASP A 69 15.32 -14.77 -14.09
CA ASP A 69 14.44 -15.39 -13.09
C ASP A 69 14.33 -14.57 -11.80
N GLY A 70 15.32 -13.72 -11.48
CA GLY A 70 15.48 -13.03 -10.18
C GLY A 70 15.49 -11.52 -10.20
N THR A 71 15.30 -10.90 -11.37
CA THR A 71 15.54 -9.47 -11.64
C THR A 71 17.02 -9.08 -11.56
N GLU A 72 17.37 -7.90 -12.09
CA GLU A 72 18.73 -7.35 -11.98
C GLU A 72 19.22 -7.17 -10.54
N VAL A 73 18.30 -7.09 -9.56
CA VAL A 73 18.64 -6.91 -8.14
C VAL A 73 19.34 -8.14 -7.59
N ALA A 74 18.96 -9.35 -8.01
CA ALA A 74 19.60 -10.61 -7.59
C ALA A 74 21.09 -10.68 -7.96
N ALA A 75 21.49 -10.05 -9.07
CA ALA A 75 22.88 -10.00 -9.50
C ALA A 75 23.80 -9.31 -8.46
N ALA A 76 23.26 -8.41 -7.63
CA ALA A 76 24.04 -7.70 -6.62
C ALA A 76 24.34 -8.55 -5.35
N ALA A 77 23.83 -9.78 -5.26
CA ALA A 77 23.93 -10.61 -4.07
C ALA A 77 25.31 -11.27 -3.86
N GLY A 78 26.17 -11.28 -4.89
CA GLY A 78 27.44 -12.00 -4.85
C GLY A 78 27.29 -13.51 -5.06
N VAL A 79 26.37 -13.95 -5.91
CA VAL A 79 26.12 -15.37 -6.20
C VAL A 79 27.33 -15.95 -6.93
N ASP A 80 27.81 -17.11 -6.48
CA ASP A 80 28.81 -17.93 -7.18
C ASP A 80 28.23 -18.43 -8.51
N LEU A 81 28.85 -18.00 -9.60
CA LEU A 81 28.51 -18.34 -10.97
C LEU A 81 29.32 -19.56 -11.47
N GLY A 82 30.24 -20.09 -10.66
CA GLY A 82 31.16 -21.16 -11.01
C GLY A 82 32.49 -20.64 -11.57
N GLY A 83 33.54 -21.47 -11.55
CA GLY A 83 34.83 -21.14 -12.15
C GLY A 83 35.57 -19.95 -11.51
N GLY A 84 35.23 -19.60 -10.27
CA GLY A 84 35.76 -18.42 -9.58
C GLY A 84 35.04 -17.11 -9.91
N PHE A 85 33.90 -17.17 -10.59
CA PHE A 85 33.09 -16.01 -10.93
C PHE A 85 32.00 -15.76 -9.89
N THR A 86 31.71 -14.50 -9.63
CA THR A 86 30.64 -14.05 -8.75
C THR A 86 29.77 -13.01 -9.44
N SER A 87 28.49 -12.96 -9.12
CA SER A 87 27.57 -11.95 -9.63
C SER A 87 27.80 -10.61 -8.94
N ALA A 88 27.80 -9.52 -9.69
CA ALA A 88 27.79 -8.17 -9.13
C ALA A 88 26.99 -7.21 -10.02
N ARG A 89 26.91 -5.95 -9.59
CA ARG A 89 26.41 -4.84 -10.42
C ARG A 89 27.45 -3.74 -10.48
N LEU A 90 27.55 -3.05 -11.62
CA LEU A 90 28.41 -1.88 -11.76
C LEU A 90 27.98 -0.74 -10.82
N ALA A 91 28.89 0.21 -10.58
CA ALA A 91 28.57 1.43 -9.83
C ALA A 91 27.35 2.17 -10.43
N GLY A 92 26.57 2.79 -9.55
CA GLY A 92 25.29 3.43 -9.89
C GLY A 92 24.06 2.53 -9.75
N ALA A 93 24.22 1.24 -9.44
CA ALA A 93 23.09 0.40 -9.03
C ALA A 93 22.45 0.94 -7.75
N ARG A 94 21.12 1.03 -7.76
CA ARG A 94 20.31 1.41 -6.60
C ARG A 94 19.79 0.15 -5.89
N GLY A 95 19.53 0.22 -4.58
CA GLY A 95 18.98 -0.87 -3.77
C GLY A 95 19.83 -1.16 -2.53
N ASP A 96 19.40 -2.12 -1.71
CA ASP A 96 20.11 -2.61 -0.53
C ASP A 96 20.63 -4.05 -0.76
N ARG A 97 21.74 -4.41 -0.12
CA ARG A 97 22.29 -5.78 -0.19
C ARG A 97 21.31 -6.82 0.37
N ARG A 98 20.51 -6.46 1.37
CA ARG A 98 19.42 -7.27 1.94
C ARG A 98 18.44 -7.73 0.85
N ASP A 99 18.00 -6.81 0.01
CA ASP A 99 17.03 -7.11 -1.06
C ASP A 99 17.66 -7.95 -2.17
N ALA A 100 18.94 -7.70 -2.49
CA ALA A 100 19.68 -8.53 -3.43
C ALA A 100 19.78 -9.98 -2.98
N VAL A 101 20.10 -10.22 -1.70
CA VAL A 101 20.17 -11.58 -1.14
C VAL A 101 18.79 -12.24 -1.16
N LEU A 102 17.72 -11.54 -0.77
CA LEU A 102 16.35 -12.08 -0.82
C LEU A 102 15.94 -12.45 -2.26
N ALA A 103 16.21 -11.59 -3.24
CA ALA A 103 15.93 -11.85 -4.65
C ALA A 103 16.72 -13.06 -5.17
N ALA A 104 18.00 -13.18 -4.82
CA ALA A 104 18.83 -14.32 -5.20
C ALA A 104 18.38 -15.63 -4.54
N VAL A 105 18.04 -15.64 -3.25
CA VAL A 105 17.52 -16.83 -2.55
C VAL A 105 16.21 -17.32 -3.19
N ARG A 106 15.35 -16.40 -3.66
CA ARG A 106 14.11 -16.74 -4.36
C ARG A 106 14.34 -17.54 -5.65
N VAL A 107 15.38 -17.22 -6.40
CA VAL A 107 15.77 -17.96 -7.61
C VAL A 107 16.48 -19.28 -7.27
N LEU A 108 17.41 -19.22 -6.33
CA LEU A 108 18.30 -20.35 -6.03
C LEU A 108 17.63 -21.46 -5.21
N GLY A 109 16.58 -21.13 -4.44
CA GLY A 109 15.92 -22.05 -3.53
C GLY A 109 16.84 -22.56 -2.41
N VAL A 110 16.42 -23.63 -1.73
CA VAL A 110 17.19 -24.23 -0.62
C VAL A 110 18.50 -24.85 -1.13
N ASP A 111 18.43 -25.55 -2.27
CA ASP A 111 19.55 -26.33 -2.80
C ASP A 111 20.66 -25.44 -3.37
N GLY A 112 20.31 -24.27 -3.94
CA GLY A 112 21.25 -23.31 -4.49
C GLY A 112 21.78 -22.29 -3.48
N ALA A 113 21.28 -22.23 -2.24
CA ALA A 113 21.64 -21.21 -1.26
C ALA A 113 23.14 -21.19 -0.90
N HIS A 114 23.85 -22.32 -1.03
CA HIS A 114 25.29 -22.41 -0.83
C HIS A 114 26.10 -21.54 -1.81
N ARG A 115 25.52 -21.17 -2.96
CA ARG A 115 26.14 -20.29 -3.94
C ARG A 115 26.23 -18.84 -3.48
N LEU A 116 25.54 -18.44 -2.40
CA LEU A 116 25.67 -17.09 -1.82
C LEU A 116 26.92 -16.91 -0.94
N GLY A 117 27.79 -17.92 -0.89
CA GLY A 117 29.00 -17.94 -0.06
C GLY A 117 28.74 -18.51 1.34
N ASP A 118 29.52 -18.06 2.32
CA ASP A 118 29.35 -18.49 3.72
C ASP A 118 27.90 -18.18 4.17
N ARG A 119 27.20 -19.23 4.62
CA ARG A 119 25.83 -19.18 5.14
C ARG A 119 25.64 -18.06 6.16
N THR A 120 26.67 -17.78 6.95
CA THR A 120 26.66 -16.71 7.96
C THR A 120 26.56 -15.33 7.31
N VAL A 121 27.25 -15.09 6.20
CA VAL A 121 27.26 -13.81 5.48
C VAL A 121 25.90 -13.51 4.85
N GLY A 122 25.26 -14.52 4.23
CA GLY A 122 23.92 -14.37 3.66
C GLY A 122 22.84 -14.09 4.74
N LEU A 123 22.89 -14.81 5.86
CA LEU A 123 21.97 -14.58 6.98
C LEU A 123 22.18 -13.22 7.64
N VAL A 124 23.43 -12.79 7.81
CA VAL A 124 23.77 -11.45 8.34
C VAL A 124 23.32 -10.35 7.38
N ALA A 125 23.40 -10.56 6.06
CA ALA A 125 22.87 -9.60 5.10
C ALA A 125 21.34 -9.44 5.21
N MET A 126 20.61 -10.52 5.51
CA MET A 126 19.15 -10.45 5.68
C MET A 126 18.73 -9.92 7.06
N PHE A 127 19.30 -10.45 8.14
CA PHE A 127 18.83 -10.21 9.51
C PHE A 127 19.78 -9.39 10.38
N GLY A 128 20.90 -8.92 9.82
CA GLY A 128 21.90 -8.15 10.54
C GLY A 128 22.46 -8.89 11.77
N PRO A 129 22.60 -8.22 12.93
CA PRO A 129 23.14 -8.84 14.14
C PRO A 129 22.22 -9.91 14.75
N SER A 130 20.96 -10.00 14.31
CA SER A 130 20.01 -11.01 14.77
C SER A 130 20.14 -12.36 14.04
N ALA A 131 21.10 -12.49 13.12
CA ALA A 131 21.40 -13.71 12.39
C ALA A 131 22.00 -14.81 13.29
N THR A 132 21.14 -15.51 14.05
CA THR A 132 21.52 -16.66 14.87
C THR A 132 21.33 -17.98 14.12
N LYS A 133 21.89 -19.07 14.66
CA LYS A 133 21.67 -20.43 14.12
C LYS A 133 20.18 -20.78 14.03
N ARG A 134 19.38 -20.39 15.04
CA ARG A 134 17.94 -20.67 15.08
C ARG A 134 17.16 -19.89 14.03
N VAL A 135 17.42 -18.58 13.91
CA VAL A 135 16.86 -17.74 12.84
C VAL A 135 17.24 -18.29 11.47
N GLY A 136 18.48 -18.77 11.30
CA GLY A 136 18.93 -19.41 10.06
C GLY A 136 18.24 -20.73 9.72
N THR A 137 17.81 -21.50 10.73
CA THR A 137 17.00 -22.72 10.53
C THR A 137 15.56 -22.35 10.17
N ALA A 138 14.95 -21.38 10.86
CA ALA A 138 13.60 -20.91 10.57
C ALA A 138 13.50 -20.28 9.16
N ALA A 139 14.51 -19.50 8.76
CA ALA A 139 14.58 -18.92 7.41
C ALA A 139 14.69 -20.00 6.33
N GLN A 140 15.50 -21.04 6.56
CA GLN A 140 15.60 -22.17 5.64
C GLN A 140 14.27 -22.93 5.50
N ALA A 141 13.55 -23.13 6.61
CA ALA A 141 12.21 -23.73 6.58
C ALA A 141 11.21 -22.85 5.82
N ALA A 142 11.26 -21.52 6.01
CA ALA A 142 10.42 -20.59 5.25
C ALA A 142 10.72 -20.64 3.74
N VAL A 143 11.99 -20.74 3.34
CA VAL A 143 12.38 -20.93 1.92
C VAL A 143 11.89 -22.27 1.38
N ALA A 144 12.08 -23.36 2.12
CA ALA A 144 11.64 -24.69 1.72
C ALA A 144 10.12 -24.78 1.50
N GLU A 145 9.35 -24.11 2.38
CA GLU A 145 7.89 -24.03 2.32
C GLU A 145 7.39 -22.88 1.43
N GLN A 146 8.29 -22.19 0.72
CA GLN A 146 7.97 -21.05 -0.17
C GLN A 146 7.21 -19.89 0.53
N ARG A 147 7.43 -19.70 1.83
CA ARG A 147 6.84 -18.63 2.65
C ARG A 147 7.59 -17.31 2.47
N TRP A 148 7.69 -16.86 1.22
CA TRP A 148 8.47 -15.69 0.80
C TRP A 148 8.02 -14.41 1.50
N ALA A 149 6.71 -14.16 1.59
CA ALA A 149 6.21 -12.95 2.23
C ALA A 149 6.59 -12.84 3.73
N ALA A 150 6.57 -13.98 4.45
CA ALA A 150 7.02 -14.03 5.84
C ALA A 150 8.54 -13.78 5.95
N LEU A 151 9.34 -14.32 5.02
CA LEU A 151 10.78 -14.08 4.95
C LEU A 151 11.10 -12.59 4.69
N HIS A 152 10.40 -11.95 3.76
CA HIS A 152 10.55 -10.52 3.47
C HIS A 152 10.17 -9.66 4.68
N LEU A 153 9.06 -9.96 5.36
CA LEU A 153 8.64 -9.24 6.56
C LEU A 153 9.63 -9.42 7.71
N ALA A 154 10.12 -10.65 7.95
CA ALA A 154 11.11 -10.92 8.99
C ALA A 154 12.44 -10.19 8.72
N SER A 155 12.89 -10.19 7.46
CA SER A 155 14.06 -9.44 7.02
C SER A 155 13.88 -7.92 7.24
N ALA A 156 12.70 -7.38 6.91
CA ALA A 156 12.40 -5.97 7.18
C ALA A 156 12.32 -5.63 8.68
N ALA A 157 11.79 -6.54 9.49
CA ALA A 157 11.63 -6.33 10.93
C ALA A 157 12.92 -6.60 11.75
N SER A 158 14.01 -7.05 11.12
CA SER A 158 15.25 -7.44 11.81
C SER A 158 15.91 -6.31 12.59
N ASP A 159 15.71 -5.07 12.15
CA ASP A 159 16.28 -3.88 12.77
C ASP A 159 15.53 -3.49 14.06
N LEU A 160 14.32 -4.04 14.26
CA LEU A 160 13.42 -3.72 15.37
C LEU A 160 13.25 -4.85 16.39
N LEU A 161 13.40 -6.09 15.92
CA LEU A 161 13.07 -7.31 16.65
C LEU A 161 14.33 -8.14 16.99
N GLY A 162 14.28 -8.83 18.12
CA GLY A 162 15.31 -9.79 18.51
C GLY A 162 15.18 -11.15 17.80
N PRO A 163 16.20 -12.03 17.89
CA PRO A 163 16.21 -13.32 17.21
C PRO A 163 14.98 -14.19 17.48
N GLU A 164 14.55 -14.32 18.74
CA GLU A 164 13.42 -15.16 19.13
C GLU A 164 12.09 -14.60 18.57
N GLN A 165 12.02 -13.28 18.40
CA GLN A 165 10.85 -12.61 17.81
C GLN A 165 10.83 -12.80 16.29
N LEU A 166 11.99 -12.82 15.64
CA LEU A 166 12.11 -13.09 14.21
C LEU A 166 11.75 -14.53 13.85
N GLU A 167 12.09 -15.51 14.70
CA GLU A 167 11.61 -16.90 14.55
C GLU A 167 10.08 -16.93 14.47
N ARG A 168 9.40 -16.15 15.32
CA ARG A 168 7.92 -16.07 15.29
C ARG A 168 7.36 -15.41 14.04
N VAL A 169 8.02 -14.38 13.50
CA VAL A 169 7.61 -13.76 12.22
C VAL A 169 7.86 -14.72 11.04
N LEU A 170 8.96 -15.46 11.08
CA LEU A 170 9.30 -16.49 10.08
C LEU A 170 8.37 -17.71 10.14
N GLU A 171 7.55 -17.88 11.18
CA GLU A 171 6.52 -18.92 11.31
C GLU A 171 5.17 -18.51 10.68
N LEU A 172 4.98 -17.24 10.34
CA LEU A 172 3.73 -16.75 9.77
C LEU A 172 3.40 -17.46 8.45
N ARG A 173 2.09 -17.65 8.22
CA ARG A 173 1.52 -18.25 7.00
C ARG A 173 0.41 -17.36 6.49
N ALA A 174 0.43 -17.12 5.18
CA ALA A 174 -0.66 -16.42 4.51
C ALA A 174 -1.74 -17.46 4.17
N PRO A 175 -3.03 -17.06 4.13
CA PRO A 175 -4.07 -17.90 3.56
C PRO A 175 -3.76 -18.31 2.11
N ASP A 176 -4.30 -19.45 1.67
CA ASP A 176 -4.09 -19.92 0.31
C ASP A 176 -4.52 -18.90 -0.74
N GLY A 177 -3.69 -18.67 -1.75
CA GLY A 177 -3.93 -17.68 -2.80
C GLY A 177 -3.71 -16.23 -2.37
N VAL A 178 -3.49 -15.93 -1.09
CA VAL A 178 -3.21 -14.57 -0.59
C VAL A 178 -1.71 -14.32 -0.55
N ASP A 179 -1.26 -13.29 -1.27
CA ASP A 179 0.10 -12.75 -1.15
C ASP A 179 0.06 -11.38 -0.46
N PRO A 180 0.42 -11.28 0.84
CA PRO A 180 0.45 -10.01 1.56
C PRO A 180 1.67 -9.15 1.20
N PHE A 181 2.60 -9.68 0.40
CA PHE A 181 3.82 -9.00 -0.05
C PHE A 181 4.05 -9.20 -1.56
N PRO A 182 3.12 -8.73 -2.42
CA PRO A 182 3.23 -8.95 -3.86
C PRO A 182 4.38 -8.15 -4.50
N ARG A 183 4.70 -6.98 -3.93
CA ARG A 183 5.75 -6.05 -4.37
C ARG A 183 6.28 -5.25 -3.19
N GLY A 184 7.51 -4.75 -3.33
CA GLY A 184 8.20 -3.92 -2.35
C GLY A 184 9.58 -4.46 -1.98
N ALA A 185 10.45 -3.60 -1.47
CA ALA A 185 11.75 -3.98 -0.93
C ALA A 185 11.67 -4.17 0.59
N ALA A 186 12.37 -5.16 1.13
CA ALA A 186 12.43 -5.38 2.58
C ALA A 186 13.19 -4.24 3.28
N SER A 187 14.17 -3.63 2.62
CA SER A 187 14.86 -2.43 3.10
C SER A 187 13.91 -1.24 3.28
N THR A 188 13.13 -0.90 2.26
CA THR A 188 12.13 0.18 2.32
C THR A 188 11.08 -0.07 3.40
N LEU A 189 10.62 -1.32 3.56
CA LEU A 189 9.72 -1.67 4.65
C LEU A 189 10.38 -1.52 6.03
N ALA A 190 11.66 -1.89 6.16
CA ALA A 190 12.39 -1.73 7.42
C ALA A 190 12.43 -0.27 7.89
N ASP A 191 12.64 0.66 6.94
CA ASP A 191 12.60 2.10 7.22
C ASP A 191 11.21 2.55 7.68
N HIS A 192 10.15 2.14 6.98
CA HIS A 192 8.77 2.46 7.35
C HIS A 192 8.40 1.90 8.74
N LEU A 193 8.70 0.63 9.00
CA LEU A 193 8.45 0.01 10.30
C LEU A 193 9.25 0.71 11.40
N SER A 194 10.49 1.11 11.12
CA SER A 194 11.32 1.79 12.11
C SER A 194 10.74 3.15 12.49
N ARG A 195 10.28 3.92 11.50
CA ARG A 195 9.60 5.20 11.73
C ARG A 195 8.33 5.03 12.56
N ALA A 196 7.50 4.04 12.22
CA ALA A 196 6.23 3.82 12.91
C ALA A 196 6.39 3.20 14.32
N LEU A 197 7.36 2.31 14.52
CA LEU A 197 7.40 1.43 15.68
C LEU A 197 8.55 1.67 16.67
N ALA A 198 9.55 2.50 16.34
CA ALA A 198 10.72 2.71 17.19
C ALA A 198 10.36 3.18 18.62
N GLY A 199 9.29 3.96 18.78
CA GLY A 199 8.82 4.45 20.08
C GLY A 199 8.24 3.38 21.02
N TYR A 200 7.89 2.19 20.52
CA TYR A 200 7.27 1.14 21.32
C TYR A 200 8.30 0.17 21.93
N PRO A 201 7.98 -0.48 23.07
CA PRO A 201 8.84 -1.53 23.63
C PRO A 201 8.84 -2.79 22.75
N ARG A 202 9.94 -3.55 22.77
CA ARG A 202 10.16 -4.74 21.91
C ARG A 202 8.98 -5.74 21.86
N PRO A 203 8.35 -6.15 22.99
CA PRO A 203 7.21 -7.07 22.93
C PRO A 203 6.01 -6.50 22.18
N ARG A 204 5.80 -5.18 22.29
CA ARG A 204 4.73 -4.49 21.58
C ARG A 204 5.01 -4.40 20.09
N ARG A 205 6.27 -4.17 19.68
CA ARG A 205 6.67 -4.16 18.27
C ARG A 205 6.33 -5.48 17.57
N LEU A 206 6.65 -6.62 18.19
CA LEU A 206 6.29 -7.93 17.64
C LEU A 206 4.77 -8.07 17.49
N LYS A 207 3.99 -7.72 18.52
CA LYS A 207 2.52 -7.78 18.47
C LYS A 207 1.96 -6.93 17.32
N LEU A 208 2.49 -5.73 17.11
CA LEU A 208 2.06 -4.84 16.04
C LEU A 208 2.45 -5.35 14.64
N VAL A 209 3.63 -5.96 14.50
CA VAL A 209 4.06 -6.60 13.24
C VAL A 209 3.18 -7.80 12.88
N ILE A 210 2.85 -8.66 13.86
CA ILE A 210 1.92 -9.78 13.64
C ILE A 210 0.53 -9.26 13.31
N SER A 211 0.03 -8.27 14.07
CA SER A 211 -1.27 -7.68 13.81
C SER A 211 -1.36 -6.96 12.45
N LEU A 212 -0.25 -6.41 11.94
CA LEU A 212 -0.15 -5.86 10.59
C LEU A 212 -0.33 -6.96 9.53
N TRP A 213 0.35 -8.09 9.71
CA TRP A 213 0.20 -9.26 8.85
C TRP A 213 -1.24 -9.75 8.81
N ASP A 214 -1.83 -10.02 9.98
CA ASP A 214 -3.19 -10.53 10.10
C ASP A 214 -4.19 -9.57 9.45
N HIS A 215 -4.08 -8.26 9.74
CA HIS A 215 -4.96 -7.25 9.17
C HIS A 215 -4.92 -7.20 7.63
N VAL A 216 -3.73 -7.27 7.02
CA VAL A 216 -3.59 -7.28 5.56
C VAL A 216 -4.09 -8.59 4.97
N CYS A 217 -3.76 -9.73 5.59
CA CYS A 217 -4.22 -11.04 5.13
C CYS A 217 -5.75 -11.14 5.16
N ASP A 218 -6.41 -10.69 6.23
CA ASP A 218 -7.87 -10.70 6.36
C ASP A 218 -8.53 -9.84 5.28
N LEU A 219 -7.99 -8.65 5.02
CA LEU A 219 -8.50 -7.75 3.97
C LEU A 219 -8.33 -8.34 2.56
N LEU A 220 -7.17 -8.94 2.27
CA LEU A 220 -6.92 -9.57 0.97
C LEU A 220 -7.77 -10.83 0.78
N ALA A 221 -7.93 -11.64 1.83
CA ALA A 221 -8.80 -12.81 1.82
C ALA A 221 -10.26 -12.40 1.58
N GLU A 222 -10.76 -11.34 2.22
CA GLU A 222 -12.12 -10.86 1.98
C GLU A 222 -12.31 -10.37 0.54
N ARG A 223 -11.34 -9.62 -0.01
CA ARG A 223 -11.39 -9.20 -1.42
C ARG A 223 -11.41 -10.38 -2.37
N GLN A 224 -10.63 -11.42 -2.10
CA GLN A 224 -10.66 -12.64 -2.90
C GLN A 224 -12.00 -13.37 -2.78
N ARG A 225 -12.58 -13.45 -1.57
CA ARG A 225 -13.92 -14.02 -1.36
C ARG A 225 -14.98 -13.27 -2.14
N VAL A 226 -14.99 -11.94 -2.07
CA VAL A 226 -15.93 -11.09 -2.83
C VAL A 226 -15.77 -11.32 -4.34
N ALA A 227 -14.54 -11.31 -4.85
CA ALA A 227 -14.27 -11.57 -6.27
C ALA A 227 -14.68 -12.99 -6.69
N HIS A 228 -14.45 -13.99 -5.83
CA HIS A 228 -14.83 -15.37 -6.07
C HIS A 228 -16.35 -15.54 -6.09
N ARG A 229 -17.06 -15.00 -5.09
CA ARG A 229 -18.54 -14.96 -5.06
C ARG A 229 -19.08 -14.37 -6.35
N ALA A 230 -18.57 -13.22 -6.79
CA ALA A 230 -18.99 -12.58 -8.05
C ALA A 230 -18.71 -13.47 -9.28
N ALA A 231 -17.59 -14.20 -9.31
CA ALA A 231 -17.23 -15.11 -10.40
C ALA A 231 -18.10 -16.38 -10.47
N THR A 232 -18.65 -16.85 -9.34
CA THR A 232 -19.61 -17.98 -9.33
C THR A 232 -20.99 -17.60 -9.87
N GLN A 233 -21.28 -16.31 -9.97
CA GLN A 233 -22.57 -15.80 -10.45
C GLN A 233 -22.57 -15.59 -11.97
N THR A 234 -23.74 -15.73 -12.56
CA THR A 234 -23.97 -15.47 -13.98
C THR A 234 -23.69 -14.01 -14.31
N ARG A 235 -23.20 -13.72 -15.52
CA ARG A 235 -22.88 -12.35 -15.93
C ARG A 235 -24.08 -11.40 -15.80
N ALA A 236 -23.79 -10.15 -15.43
CA ALA A 236 -24.79 -9.10 -15.19
C ALA A 236 -25.60 -8.74 -16.44
N GLU A 237 -25.04 -8.90 -17.64
CA GLU A 237 -25.75 -8.70 -18.93
C GLU A 237 -27.02 -9.56 -19.10
N ARG A 238 -27.19 -10.61 -18.29
CA ARG A 238 -28.40 -11.43 -18.29
C ARG A 238 -29.51 -10.91 -17.37
N ILE A 239 -29.24 -9.90 -16.55
CA ILE A 239 -30.23 -9.29 -15.63
C ILE A 239 -31.39 -8.70 -16.43
N ASP A 240 -31.12 -8.00 -17.54
CA ASP A 240 -32.17 -7.34 -18.32
C ASP A 240 -33.18 -8.34 -18.91
N LYS A 241 -32.70 -9.48 -19.43
CA LYS A 241 -33.57 -10.56 -19.93
C LYS A 241 -34.40 -11.20 -18.83
N LEU A 242 -33.82 -11.32 -17.63
CA LEU A 242 -34.54 -11.83 -16.47
C LEU A 242 -35.58 -10.82 -15.98
N ARG A 243 -35.25 -9.52 -15.99
CA ARG A 243 -36.16 -8.43 -15.64
C ARG A 243 -37.36 -8.38 -16.57
N GLU A 244 -37.13 -8.49 -17.88
CA GLU A 244 -38.18 -8.60 -18.89
C GLU A 244 -39.07 -9.83 -18.63
N ARG A 245 -38.45 -10.98 -18.35
CA ARG A 245 -39.18 -12.22 -18.07
C ARG A 245 -40.02 -12.16 -16.79
N HIS A 246 -39.48 -11.53 -15.73
CA HIS A 246 -40.17 -11.32 -14.46
C HIS A 246 -41.36 -10.36 -14.66
N ARG A 247 -41.13 -9.21 -15.30
CA ARG A 247 -42.18 -8.24 -15.64
C ARG A 247 -43.31 -8.87 -16.46
N ALA A 248 -42.99 -9.59 -17.54
CA ALA A 248 -44.00 -10.25 -18.37
C ALA A 248 -44.88 -11.24 -17.58
N HIS A 249 -44.33 -11.89 -16.55
CA HIS A 249 -45.09 -12.78 -15.68
C HIS A 249 -46.08 -12.04 -14.78
N PHE A 250 -45.72 -10.86 -14.27
CA PHE A 250 -46.63 -10.02 -13.48
C PHE A 250 -47.63 -9.23 -14.36
N ASP A 251 -47.26 -8.92 -15.61
CA ASP A 251 -48.16 -8.30 -16.59
C ASP A 251 -49.27 -9.24 -17.06
N GLU A 252 -49.01 -10.56 -17.17
CA GLU A 252 -50.00 -11.54 -17.67
C GLU A 252 -51.32 -11.54 -16.86
N PRO A 253 -51.31 -11.57 -15.51
CA PRO A 253 -52.51 -11.37 -14.69
C PRO A 253 -53.22 -10.03 -14.93
N ILE A 254 -52.49 -8.94 -15.16
CA ILE A 254 -53.06 -7.60 -15.45
C ILE A 254 -53.80 -7.63 -16.78
N VAL A 255 -53.15 -8.15 -17.83
CA VAL A 255 -53.75 -8.29 -19.16
C VAL A 255 -55.00 -9.16 -19.09
N ARG A 256 -54.96 -10.29 -18.38
CA ARG A 256 -56.12 -11.18 -18.20
C ARG A 256 -57.29 -10.48 -17.51
N GLN A 257 -57.03 -9.71 -16.45
CA GLN A 257 -58.07 -8.94 -15.76
C GLN A 257 -58.64 -7.81 -16.62
N LEU A 258 -57.79 -7.13 -17.37
CA LEU A 258 -58.21 -6.11 -18.34
C LEU A 258 -59.13 -6.71 -19.39
N THR A 259 -58.78 -7.88 -19.95
CA THR A 259 -59.61 -8.62 -20.91
C THR A 259 -60.94 -9.04 -20.29
N TRP A 260 -60.96 -9.52 -19.04
CA TRP A 260 -62.23 -9.84 -18.36
C TRP A 260 -63.11 -8.62 -18.12
N ALA A 261 -62.52 -7.46 -17.84
CA ALA A 261 -63.27 -6.23 -17.56
C ALA A 261 -63.81 -5.54 -18.83
N VAL A 262 -63.08 -5.63 -19.95
CA VAL A 262 -63.34 -4.84 -21.17
C VAL A 262 -63.75 -5.70 -22.37
N GLY A 263 -63.55 -7.01 -22.30
CA GLY A 263 -63.78 -7.96 -23.41
C GLY A 263 -62.50 -8.26 -24.21
N ASP A 264 -62.63 -9.15 -25.20
CA ASP A 264 -61.53 -9.54 -26.09
C ASP A 264 -61.09 -8.37 -26.97
N GLY A 265 -59.80 -8.01 -26.92
CA GLY A 265 -59.22 -6.92 -27.72
C GLY A 265 -59.52 -5.50 -27.19
N PRO A 266 -59.07 -5.15 -25.96
CA PRO A 266 -59.32 -3.83 -25.40
C PRO A 266 -58.70 -2.73 -26.27
N THR A 267 -59.49 -1.69 -26.59
CA THR A 267 -58.95 -0.48 -27.25
C THR A 267 -57.95 0.23 -26.34
N THR A 268 -56.99 0.97 -26.90
CA THR A 268 -56.02 1.77 -26.12
C THR A 268 -56.71 2.71 -25.13
N ALA A 269 -57.85 3.30 -25.53
CA ALA A 269 -58.63 4.18 -24.67
C ALA A 269 -59.29 3.42 -23.50
N ALA A 270 -59.74 2.18 -23.72
CA ALA A 270 -60.32 1.36 -22.65
C ALA A 270 -59.24 0.86 -21.68
N ALA A 271 -58.06 0.48 -22.19
CA ALA A 271 -56.89 0.15 -21.38
C ALA A 271 -56.45 1.34 -20.51
N ALA A 272 -56.38 2.55 -21.07
CA ALA A 272 -55.98 3.76 -20.34
C ALA A 272 -56.97 4.18 -19.23
N ARG A 273 -58.26 3.82 -19.37
CA ARG A 273 -59.30 4.10 -18.38
C ARG A 273 -59.43 3.01 -17.32
N TRP A 274 -58.92 1.82 -17.59
CA TRP A 274 -58.96 0.74 -16.63
C TRP A 274 -58.14 1.12 -15.39
N ARG A 275 -58.65 0.68 -14.23
CA ARG A 275 -58.00 0.83 -12.94
C ARG A 275 -57.97 -0.54 -12.27
N PRO A 276 -56.84 -0.97 -11.73
CA PRO A 276 -56.79 -2.23 -11.00
C PRO A 276 -57.72 -2.17 -9.79
N PRO A 277 -58.29 -3.31 -9.36
CA PRO A 277 -59.06 -3.39 -8.12
C PRO A 277 -58.24 -2.89 -6.93
N ARG A 278 -58.88 -2.28 -5.92
CA ARG A 278 -58.17 -1.70 -4.76
C ARG A 278 -57.28 -2.69 -4.01
N TRP A 279 -57.64 -3.97 -4.02
CA TRP A 279 -56.88 -5.05 -3.37
C TRP A 279 -55.67 -5.55 -4.16
N TRP A 280 -55.50 -5.10 -5.41
CA TRP A 280 -54.49 -5.58 -6.34
C TRP A 280 -53.08 -5.38 -5.82
N THR A 281 -52.77 -4.18 -5.32
CA THR A 281 -51.43 -3.83 -4.84
C THR A 281 -51.00 -4.68 -3.65
N ALA A 282 -51.89 -4.96 -2.68
CA ALA A 282 -51.57 -5.84 -1.56
C ALA A 282 -51.31 -7.30 -2.01
N ARG A 283 -52.03 -7.75 -3.05
CA ARG A 283 -51.78 -9.06 -3.68
C ARG A 283 -50.43 -9.11 -4.37
N GLU A 284 -50.08 -8.08 -5.15
CA GLU A 284 -48.77 -8.00 -5.82
C GLU A 284 -47.62 -7.93 -4.83
N LEU A 285 -47.71 -7.08 -3.81
CA LEU A 285 -46.72 -7.03 -2.74
C LEU A 285 -46.62 -8.35 -1.98
N GLY A 286 -47.72 -9.10 -1.81
CA GLY A 286 -47.67 -10.45 -1.26
C GLY A 286 -46.84 -11.41 -2.14
N GLY A 287 -47.02 -11.35 -3.46
CA GLY A 287 -46.22 -12.11 -4.42
C GLY A 287 -44.75 -11.72 -4.40
N LEU A 288 -44.46 -10.42 -4.36
CA LEU A 288 -43.09 -9.89 -4.29
C LEU A 288 -42.41 -10.20 -2.94
N LEU A 289 -43.16 -10.23 -1.84
CA LEU A 289 -42.65 -10.69 -0.54
C LEU A 289 -42.21 -12.16 -0.63
N HIS A 290 -43.00 -13.04 -1.26
CA HIS A 290 -42.60 -14.44 -1.48
C HIS A 290 -41.36 -14.54 -2.36
N ASP A 291 -41.24 -13.71 -3.39
CA ASP A 291 -40.06 -13.66 -4.25
C ASP A 291 -38.82 -13.16 -3.49
N ALA A 292 -38.99 -12.18 -2.60
CA ALA A 292 -37.92 -11.65 -1.75
C ALA A 292 -37.42 -12.70 -0.76
N ILE A 293 -38.31 -13.47 -0.12
CA ILE A 293 -37.96 -14.61 0.74
C ILE A 293 -37.16 -15.65 -0.07
N ALA A 294 -37.66 -16.05 -1.24
CA ALA A 294 -37.00 -17.03 -2.08
C ALA A 294 -35.63 -16.56 -2.60
N ALA A 295 -35.52 -15.29 -3.02
CA ALA A 295 -34.26 -14.70 -3.44
C ALA A 295 -33.26 -14.60 -2.28
N THR A 296 -33.71 -14.22 -1.08
CA THR A 296 -32.89 -14.17 0.14
C THR A 296 -32.30 -15.55 0.47
N ALA A 297 -33.14 -16.60 0.46
CA ALA A 297 -32.68 -17.97 0.70
C ALA A 297 -31.65 -18.43 -0.35
N LEU A 298 -31.89 -18.14 -1.64
CA LEU A 298 -30.94 -18.46 -2.72
C LEU A 298 -29.61 -17.71 -2.57
N LEU A 299 -29.63 -16.43 -2.19
CA LEU A 299 -28.44 -15.61 -2.01
C LEU A 299 -27.59 -16.08 -0.82
N ARG A 300 -28.23 -16.37 0.32
CA ARG A 300 -27.54 -16.89 1.51
C ARG A 300 -26.94 -18.27 1.23
N PHE A 301 -27.69 -19.15 0.55
CA PHE A 301 -27.16 -20.42 0.08
C PHE A 301 -25.98 -20.24 -0.86
N ALA A 302 -26.09 -19.35 -1.86
CA ALA A 302 -25.04 -19.06 -2.83
C ALA A 302 -23.75 -18.57 -2.17
N LYS A 303 -23.88 -17.66 -1.19
CA LYS A 303 -22.76 -17.14 -0.41
C LYS A 303 -22.04 -18.25 0.33
N THR A 304 -22.75 -19.03 1.15
CA THR A 304 -22.14 -20.13 1.92
C THR A 304 -21.56 -21.20 1.01
N MET A 305 -22.22 -21.52 -0.11
CA MET A 305 -21.72 -22.48 -1.09
C MET A 305 -20.40 -22.00 -1.71
N SER A 306 -20.27 -20.71 -2.00
CA SER A 306 -19.04 -20.12 -2.53
C SER A 306 -17.92 -20.01 -1.49
N ASP A 307 -18.26 -19.76 -0.23
CA ASP A 307 -17.29 -19.53 0.86
C ASP A 307 -16.82 -20.85 1.50
N GLU A 308 -17.72 -21.81 1.69
CA GLU A 308 -17.54 -23.00 2.53
C GLU A 308 -17.83 -24.33 1.79
N GLY A 309 -18.39 -24.26 0.57
CA GLY A 309 -18.69 -25.43 -0.27
C GLY A 309 -20.13 -25.93 -0.16
N LEU A 310 -20.53 -26.80 -1.10
CA LEU A 310 -21.92 -27.25 -1.26
C LEU A 310 -22.45 -28.05 -0.07
N ALA A 311 -21.66 -28.94 0.51
CA ALA A 311 -22.13 -29.78 1.63
C ALA A 311 -22.52 -28.95 2.85
N VAL A 312 -21.66 -27.99 3.22
CA VAL A 312 -21.91 -27.07 4.34
C VAL A 312 -23.10 -26.16 4.05
N ALA A 313 -23.22 -25.64 2.83
CA ALA A 313 -24.37 -24.82 2.44
C ALA A 313 -25.70 -25.60 2.49
N ALA A 314 -25.70 -26.85 2.02
CA ALA A 314 -26.87 -27.73 2.04
C ALA A 314 -27.32 -28.06 3.46
N GLU A 315 -26.38 -28.28 4.39
CA GLU A 315 -26.70 -28.51 5.80
C GLU A 315 -27.24 -27.24 6.48
N LYS A 316 -26.50 -26.13 6.36
CA LYS A 316 -26.78 -24.88 7.08
C LYS A 316 -28.07 -24.18 6.66
N HIS A 317 -28.41 -24.24 5.37
CA HIS A 317 -29.54 -23.49 4.80
C HIS A 317 -30.74 -24.37 4.44
N ARG A 318 -30.79 -25.63 4.91
CA ARG A 318 -31.85 -26.56 4.54
C ARG A 318 -33.23 -26.07 4.94
N ASP A 319 -33.41 -25.76 6.22
CA ASP A 319 -34.70 -25.35 6.76
C ASP A 319 -35.13 -24.01 6.16
N GLU A 320 -34.17 -23.12 5.90
CA GLU A 320 -34.37 -21.86 5.20
C GLU A 320 -34.91 -22.08 3.78
N LEU A 321 -34.30 -22.99 3.00
CA LEU A 321 -34.79 -23.34 1.66
C LEU A 321 -36.19 -23.98 1.70
N VAL A 322 -36.48 -24.82 2.69
CA VAL A 322 -37.82 -25.43 2.85
C VAL A 322 -38.88 -24.39 3.17
N ALA A 323 -38.59 -23.45 4.08
CA ALA A 323 -39.52 -22.36 4.41
C ALA A 323 -39.78 -21.46 3.21
N ALA A 324 -38.75 -21.18 2.40
CA ALA A 324 -38.89 -20.42 1.16
C ALA A 324 -39.66 -21.18 0.07
N ASP A 325 -39.48 -22.50 -0.07
CA ASP A 325 -40.22 -23.33 -1.05
C ASP A 325 -41.73 -23.34 -0.76
N ALA A 326 -42.11 -23.30 0.53
CA ALA A 326 -43.50 -23.25 0.96
C ALA A 326 -44.23 -21.93 0.59
N CYS A 327 -43.50 -20.90 0.15
CA CYS A 327 -44.09 -19.63 -0.27
C CYS A 327 -44.79 -19.68 -1.63
N LEU A 328 -44.49 -20.68 -2.47
CA LEU A 328 -45.17 -20.90 -3.74
C LEU A 328 -46.02 -22.18 -3.71
N THR A 329 -47.21 -22.08 -4.29
CA THR A 329 -48.03 -23.23 -4.63
C THR A 329 -47.50 -23.94 -5.89
N GLU A 330 -47.98 -25.15 -6.15
CA GLU A 330 -47.62 -25.90 -7.36
C GLU A 330 -48.09 -25.20 -8.66
N GLU A 331 -49.27 -24.58 -8.62
CA GLU A 331 -49.82 -23.80 -9.73
C GLU A 331 -48.93 -22.57 -10.02
N GLU A 332 -48.58 -21.79 -9.00
CA GLU A 332 -47.70 -20.62 -9.16
C GLU A 332 -46.30 -21.01 -9.67
N ARG A 333 -45.75 -22.14 -9.21
CA ARG A 333 -44.48 -22.67 -9.74
C ARG A 333 -44.60 -23.05 -11.21
N SER A 334 -45.68 -23.73 -11.58
CA SER A 334 -45.95 -24.15 -12.96
C SER A 334 -46.10 -22.94 -13.88
N ASP A 335 -46.82 -21.91 -13.44
CA ASP A 335 -47.01 -20.66 -14.17
C ASP A 335 -45.70 -19.89 -14.34
N ALA A 336 -44.92 -19.74 -13.26
CA ALA A 336 -43.62 -19.06 -13.33
C ALA A 336 -42.61 -19.82 -14.22
N ALA A 337 -42.71 -21.15 -14.31
CA ALA A 337 -41.86 -22.01 -15.14
C ALA A 337 -42.31 -22.09 -16.60
N ARG A 338 -43.57 -21.76 -16.93
CA ARG A 338 -44.14 -21.86 -18.28
C ARG A 338 -43.39 -20.96 -19.26
N ARG A 339 -42.84 -21.54 -20.33
CA ARG A 339 -42.05 -20.81 -21.34
C ARG A 339 -42.87 -20.56 -22.60
N HIS A 340 -42.95 -19.30 -23.02
CA HIS A 340 -43.41 -18.95 -24.37
C HIS A 340 -42.25 -19.11 -25.37
N GLU A 341 -42.57 -19.34 -26.64
CA GLU A 341 -41.56 -19.48 -27.69
C GLU A 341 -40.70 -18.19 -27.78
N GLY A 342 -39.37 -18.35 -27.79
CA GLY A 342 -38.43 -17.22 -27.79
C GLY A 342 -38.17 -16.58 -26.42
N ALA A 343 -38.89 -16.95 -25.37
CA ALA A 343 -38.70 -16.40 -24.02
C ALA A 343 -37.37 -16.85 -23.38
N TYR A 344 -36.88 -16.05 -22.42
CA TYR A 344 -35.67 -16.35 -21.67
C TYR A 344 -35.77 -17.71 -20.94
N SER A 345 -34.67 -18.48 -20.90
CA SER A 345 -34.68 -19.89 -20.49
C SER A 345 -34.84 -20.12 -18.98
N HIS A 346 -34.64 -19.10 -18.16
CA HIS A 346 -34.79 -19.19 -16.70
C HIS A 346 -36.26 -18.90 -16.29
N PRO A 347 -36.77 -19.51 -15.20
CA PRO A 347 -38.13 -19.24 -14.73
C PRO A 347 -38.29 -17.75 -14.35
N ALA A 348 -39.54 -17.28 -14.32
CA ALA A 348 -39.81 -15.88 -13.98
C ALA A 348 -39.53 -15.57 -12.51
N ARG A 349 -39.79 -16.53 -11.61
CA ARG A 349 -39.72 -16.34 -10.15
C ARG A 349 -38.60 -17.18 -9.52
N PRO A 350 -37.88 -16.66 -8.51
CA PRO A 350 -36.78 -17.36 -7.84
C PRO A 350 -37.24 -18.62 -7.10
N GLY A 351 -38.47 -18.67 -6.61
CA GLY A 351 -39.01 -19.82 -5.86
C GLY A 351 -38.97 -21.14 -6.65
N CYS A 352 -39.00 -21.11 -7.99
CA CYS A 352 -38.81 -22.32 -8.80
C CYS A 352 -37.41 -22.92 -8.63
N TYR A 353 -36.38 -22.10 -8.41
CA TYR A 353 -35.03 -22.58 -8.17
C TYR A 353 -34.83 -23.05 -6.74
N VAL A 354 -35.43 -22.37 -5.76
CA VAL A 354 -35.50 -22.88 -4.38
C VAL A 354 -36.10 -24.28 -4.36
N HIS A 355 -37.24 -24.48 -5.02
CA HIS A 355 -37.90 -25.78 -5.15
C HIS A 355 -36.96 -26.86 -5.72
N HIS A 356 -36.26 -26.54 -6.81
CA HIS A 356 -35.29 -27.47 -7.41
C HIS A 356 -34.15 -27.85 -6.45
N LEU A 357 -33.67 -26.91 -5.62
CA LEU A 357 -32.65 -27.19 -4.62
C LEU A 357 -33.17 -28.11 -3.53
N VAL A 358 -34.36 -27.82 -2.97
CA VAL A 358 -35.00 -28.66 -1.94
C VAL A 358 -35.18 -30.10 -2.42
N GLN A 359 -35.64 -30.29 -3.67
CA GLN A 359 -35.84 -31.62 -4.26
C GLN A 359 -34.54 -32.42 -4.41
N VAL A 360 -33.42 -31.75 -4.72
CA VAL A 360 -32.15 -32.42 -5.03
C VAL A 360 -31.27 -32.59 -3.79
N LEU A 361 -31.36 -31.68 -2.81
CA LEU A 361 -30.58 -31.67 -1.57
C LEU A 361 -31.32 -32.32 -0.39
N GLY A 362 -32.21 -33.27 -0.67
CA GLY A 362 -32.91 -34.04 0.37
C GLY A 362 -31.94 -34.78 1.30
N PRO A 363 -32.32 -35.02 2.57
CA PRO A 363 -31.44 -35.57 3.61
C PRO A 363 -30.88 -36.95 3.26
N ASP A 364 -31.67 -37.75 2.56
CA ASP A 364 -31.33 -39.12 2.20
C ASP A 364 -30.58 -39.21 0.86
N ARG A 365 -30.24 -38.07 0.24
CA ARG A 365 -29.58 -38.02 -1.07
C ARG A 365 -28.10 -37.70 -0.94
N THR A 366 -27.28 -38.55 -1.56
CA THR A 366 -25.83 -38.33 -1.65
C THR A 366 -25.51 -37.23 -2.65
N ILE A 367 -24.67 -36.27 -2.25
CA ILE A 367 -24.16 -35.22 -3.14
C ILE A 367 -23.14 -35.84 -4.09
N THR A 368 -23.50 -35.91 -5.37
CA THR A 368 -22.61 -36.38 -6.46
C THR A 368 -22.07 -35.19 -7.25
N ALA A 369 -21.01 -35.37 -8.04
CA ALA A 369 -20.52 -34.32 -8.95
C ALA A 369 -21.62 -33.80 -9.90
N LYS A 370 -22.53 -34.67 -10.36
CA LYS A 370 -23.69 -34.28 -11.18
C LYS A 370 -24.66 -33.40 -10.39
N THR A 371 -24.92 -33.75 -9.13
CA THR A 371 -25.73 -32.93 -8.21
C THR A 371 -25.10 -31.56 -8.02
N GLU A 372 -23.79 -31.52 -7.81
CA GLU A 372 -23.04 -30.29 -7.63
C GLU A 372 -23.14 -29.37 -8.85
N THR A 373 -22.86 -29.86 -10.05
CA THR A 373 -23.01 -29.07 -11.29
C THR A 373 -24.46 -28.57 -11.48
N TYR A 374 -25.44 -29.43 -11.17
CA TYR A 374 -26.86 -29.07 -11.25
C TYR A 374 -27.20 -27.90 -10.32
N VAL A 375 -26.74 -27.96 -9.06
CA VAL A 375 -26.94 -26.91 -8.05
C VAL A 375 -26.21 -25.63 -8.46
N GLN A 376 -24.92 -25.72 -8.83
CA GLN A 376 -24.10 -24.59 -9.29
C GLN A 376 -24.81 -23.80 -10.40
N THR A 377 -25.39 -24.49 -11.39
CA THR A 377 -26.08 -23.84 -12.52
C THR A 377 -27.28 -22.98 -12.09
N ARG A 378 -27.98 -23.37 -11.02
CA ARG A 378 -29.18 -22.66 -10.52
C ARG A 378 -28.80 -21.55 -9.55
N VAL A 379 -27.87 -21.85 -8.66
CA VAL A 379 -27.33 -20.91 -7.66
C VAL A 379 -26.56 -19.77 -8.32
N ALA A 380 -25.97 -19.99 -9.49
CA ALA A 380 -25.34 -18.93 -10.28
C ALA A 380 -26.32 -17.82 -10.72
N MET A 381 -27.65 -17.99 -10.58
CA MET A 381 -28.64 -16.95 -10.85
C MET A 381 -29.10 -16.19 -9.60
N ALA A 382 -28.64 -16.57 -8.40
CA ALA A 382 -29.10 -16.00 -7.14
C ALA A 382 -28.96 -14.48 -7.11
N ARG A 383 -27.77 -13.94 -7.47
CA ARG A 383 -27.55 -12.49 -7.55
C ARG A 383 -28.50 -11.81 -8.53
N ASN A 384 -28.71 -12.39 -9.71
CA ASN A 384 -29.55 -11.78 -10.74
C ASN A 384 -31.03 -11.76 -10.32
N TYR A 385 -31.55 -12.83 -9.69
CA TYR A 385 -32.90 -12.80 -9.12
C TYR A 385 -33.00 -11.80 -7.98
N GLY A 386 -31.98 -11.73 -7.11
CA GLY A 386 -31.96 -10.77 -6.01
C GLY A 386 -32.11 -9.34 -6.51
N VAL A 387 -31.31 -8.94 -7.51
CA VAL A 387 -31.39 -7.60 -8.13
C VAL A 387 -32.76 -7.35 -8.77
N VAL A 388 -33.26 -8.28 -9.59
CA VAL A 388 -34.57 -8.10 -10.25
C VAL A 388 -35.69 -7.94 -9.24
N VAL A 389 -35.75 -8.80 -8.22
CA VAL A 389 -36.78 -8.72 -7.18
C VAL A 389 -36.63 -7.46 -6.34
N PHE A 390 -35.40 -7.08 -5.98
CA PHE A 390 -35.15 -5.86 -5.23
C PHE A 390 -35.65 -4.63 -6.00
N ASP A 391 -35.27 -4.50 -7.28
CA ASP A 391 -35.67 -3.39 -8.14
C ASP A 391 -37.20 -3.33 -8.26
N THR A 392 -37.85 -4.47 -8.51
CA THR A 392 -39.32 -4.52 -8.66
C THR A 392 -40.05 -4.18 -7.36
N VAL A 393 -39.54 -4.61 -6.20
CA VAL A 393 -40.08 -4.21 -4.89
C VAL A 393 -39.91 -2.70 -4.68
N ALA A 394 -38.72 -2.16 -4.96
CA ALA A 394 -38.43 -0.74 -4.81
C ALA A 394 -39.35 0.12 -5.71
N GLU A 395 -39.49 -0.25 -6.98
CA GLU A 395 -40.41 0.39 -7.94
C GLU A 395 -41.85 0.34 -7.41
N GLN A 396 -42.34 -0.83 -7.00
CA GLN A 396 -43.71 -0.99 -6.52
C GLN A 396 -44.01 -0.21 -5.24
N LEU A 397 -43.03 -0.12 -4.34
CA LEU A 397 -43.14 0.65 -3.09
C LEU A 397 -43.08 2.16 -3.35
N ALA A 398 -42.30 2.62 -4.33
CA ALA A 398 -42.24 4.03 -4.71
C ALA A 398 -43.55 4.53 -5.32
N GLU A 399 -44.29 3.65 -6.02
CA GLU A 399 -45.60 3.97 -6.60
C GLU A 399 -46.77 4.04 -5.59
N LEU A 400 -46.55 3.67 -4.32
CA LEU A 400 -47.59 3.68 -3.28
C LEU A 400 -48.03 5.07 -2.80
N ASP A 401 -47.45 6.16 -3.32
CA ASP A 401 -47.70 7.59 -3.05
C ASP A 401 -48.93 7.92 -2.16
N ASP A 402 -48.75 7.86 -0.82
CA ASP A 402 -49.76 8.03 0.25
C ASP A 402 -51.07 7.21 0.12
N HIS A 403 -51.14 6.26 -0.81
CA HIS A 403 -52.29 5.38 -1.02
C HIS A 403 -52.27 4.20 -0.03
N PRO A 404 -53.28 4.09 0.84
CA PRO A 404 -53.33 3.00 1.82
C PRO A 404 -53.58 1.64 1.14
N LEU A 405 -52.92 0.59 1.61
CA LEU A 405 -53.12 -0.76 1.13
C LEU A 405 -54.52 -1.28 1.50
N HIS A 406 -55.15 -1.98 0.56
CA HIS A 406 -56.39 -2.71 0.78
C HIS A 406 -56.13 -4.21 0.60
N ASN A 407 -56.47 -5.06 1.58
CA ASN A 407 -56.23 -6.50 1.45
C ASN A 407 -57.40 -7.26 0.78
N CYS A 408 -58.63 -6.81 1.00
CA CYS A 408 -59.87 -7.37 0.45
C CYS A 408 -60.75 -6.25 -0.13
N TRP A 409 -61.76 -6.61 -0.93
CA TRP A 409 -62.67 -5.66 -1.60
C TRP A 409 -63.36 -4.67 -0.64
N ASP A 410 -63.64 -5.10 0.59
CA ASP A 410 -64.41 -4.37 1.61
C ASP A 410 -63.56 -3.88 2.79
N THR A 411 -62.22 -3.92 2.70
CA THR A 411 -61.31 -3.51 3.80
C THR A 411 -61.61 -4.22 5.13
N CYS A 412 -62.07 -5.46 5.05
CA CYS A 412 -62.39 -6.34 6.16
C CYS A 412 -61.21 -6.82 7.01
N LYS A 413 -59.99 -6.79 6.46
CA LYS A 413 -58.77 -7.30 7.10
C LYS A 413 -57.57 -6.43 6.74
N PRO A 414 -56.59 -6.25 7.65
CA PRO A 414 -55.30 -5.68 7.29
C PRO A 414 -54.56 -6.60 6.33
N TRP A 415 -53.55 -6.07 5.62
CA TRP A 415 -52.67 -6.89 4.79
C TRP A 415 -51.89 -7.90 5.65
N GLN A 416 -51.88 -9.17 5.22
CA GLN A 416 -51.27 -10.28 5.97
C GLN A 416 -50.53 -11.21 5.02
N ALA A 417 -49.39 -11.72 5.49
CA ALA A 417 -48.60 -12.74 4.81
C ALA A 417 -48.27 -13.86 5.80
N ALA A 418 -49.05 -14.95 5.79
CA ALA A 418 -48.85 -16.05 6.74
C ALA A 418 -47.44 -16.67 6.66
N GLN A 419 -46.87 -16.70 5.46
CA GLN A 419 -45.54 -17.27 5.21
C GLN A 419 -44.40 -16.44 5.79
N LEU A 420 -44.60 -15.13 6.04
CA LEU A 420 -43.59 -14.32 6.71
C LEU A 420 -43.32 -14.83 8.13
N ARG A 421 -44.35 -15.18 8.89
CA ARG A 421 -44.19 -15.75 10.24
C ARG A 421 -43.50 -17.10 10.22
N HIS A 422 -43.82 -17.96 9.24
CA HIS A 422 -43.15 -19.25 9.09
C HIS A 422 -41.67 -19.09 8.76
N TRP A 423 -41.35 -18.19 7.81
CA TRP A 423 -39.97 -17.81 7.49
C TRP A 423 -39.20 -17.34 8.72
N ARG A 424 -39.77 -16.42 9.49
CA ARG A 424 -39.16 -15.87 10.71
C ARG A 424 -38.91 -16.89 11.80
N ALA A 425 -39.81 -17.85 11.97
CA ALA A 425 -39.62 -18.95 12.92
C ALA A 425 -38.37 -19.80 12.58
N VAL A 426 -37.94 -19.81 11.32
CA VAL A 426 -36.77 -20.56 10.85
C VAL A 426 -35.50 -19.69 10.84
N VAL A 427 -35.55 -18.51 10.23
CA VAL A 427 -34.34 -17.69 9.99
C VAL A 427 -34.09 -16.60 11.04
N GLY A 428 -35.08 -16.29 11.87
CA GLY A 428 -35.03 -15.18 12.81
C GLY A 428 -34.90 -13.81 12.11
N PHE A 429 -34.20 -12.90 12.78
CA PHE A 429 -33.93 -11.54 12.30
C PHE A 429 -32.43 -11.33 12.11
N SER A 430 -32.04 -10.82 10.95
CA SER A 430 -30.66 -10.47 10.62
C SER A 430 -30.21 -9.18 11.30
N ARG A 431 -31.13 -8.22 11.43
CA ARG A 431 -30.90 -6.91 12.02
C ARG A 431 -31.34 -6.87 13.48
N ALA A 432 -30.58 -6.16 14.30
CA ALA A 432 -30.89 -5.97 15.71
C ALA A 432 -32.17 -5.12 15.90
N PRO A 433 -32.95 -5.34 16.98
CA PRO A 433 -34.21 -4.65 17.23
C PRO A 433 -34.15 -3.12 17.23
N GLU A 434 -32.99 -2.56 17.60
CA GLU A 434 -32.76 -1.11 17.62
C GLU A 434 -32.81 -0.49 16.22
N GLY A 435 -32.58 -1.29 15.17
CA GLY A 435 -32.66 -0.89 13.77
C GLY A 435 -34.03 -1.02 13.12
N TRP A 436 -35.07 -1.43 13.84
CA TRP A 436 -36.43 -1.64 13.29
C TRP A 436 -37.28 -0.37 13.37
N GLN A 437 -36.72 0.75 12.89
CA GLN A 437 -37.32 2.08 12.99
C GLN A 437 -38.10 2.50 11.73
N GLN A 438 -38.13 1.66 10.70
CA GLN A 438 -38.87 1.92 9.47
C GLN A 438 -40.37 2.14 9.79
N PRO A 439 -40.96 3.29 9.40
CA PRO A 439 -42.40 3.47 9.46
C PRO A 439 -43.10 2.40 8.61
N PRO A 440 -44.18 1.76 9.11
CA PRO A 440 -44.89 0.74 8.36
C PRO A 440 -45.59 1.36 7.14
N VAL A 441 -45.73 0.56 6.08
CA VAL A 441 -46.57 0.93 4.93
C VAL A 441 -48.00 1.19 5.40
N THR A 442 -48.65 2.25 4.88
CA THR A 442 -50.00 2.63 5.28
C THR A 442 -51.03 1.57 4.87
N ASP A 443 -51.90 1.16 5.79
CA ASP A 443 -53.02 0.24 5.55
C ASP A 443 -54.36 1.00 5.67
N ALA A 444 -55.35 0.62 4.86
CA ALA A 444 -56.69 1.21 4.90
C ALA A 444 -57.51 0.70 6.10
N HIS A 445 -57.15 -0.47 6.64
CA HIS A 445 -57.79 -1.07 7.81
C HIS A 445 -57.30 -0.43 9.10
N ALA A 446 -58.22 -0.15 10.03
CA ALA A 446 -57.89 0.50 11.32
C ALA A 446 -56.91 -0.31 12.18
N ASP A 447 -57.01 -1.64 12.15
CA ASP A 447 -56.07 -2.57 12.83
C ASP A 447 -54.71 -2.72 12.13
N GLY A 448 -54.46 -2.02 11.02
CA GLY A 448 -53.14 -1.97 10.40
C GLY A 448 -52.10 -1.27 11.29
N PRO A 449 -50.81 -1.62 11.18
CA PRO A 449 -49.77 -1.01 12.00
C PRO A 449 -49.56 0.47 11.63
N THR A 450 -49.54 1.34 12.65
CA THR A 450 -49.32 2.79 12.48
C THR A 450 -47.99 3.28 13.05
N GLN A 451 -47.29 2.42 13.81
CA GLN A 451 -46.01 2.69 14.46
C GLN A 451 -44.96 1.66 14.01
N ALA A 452 -43.70 2.09 14.00
CA ALA A 452 -42.57 1.22 13.66
C ALA A 452 -42.49 0.00 14.60
N LEU A 453 -41.97 -1.12 14.10
CA LEU A 453 -41.90 -2.37 14.85
C LEU A 453 -41.15 -2.22 16.19
N ALA A 454 -40.04 -1.48 16.23
CA ALA A 454 -39.30 -1.21 17.46
C ALA A 454 -40.18 -0.56 18.55
N GLN A 455 -41.06 0.37 18.15
CA GLN A 455 -41.98 1.05 19.08
C GLN A 455 -43.07 0.09 19.57
N ARG A 456 -43.63 -0.72 18.66
CA ARG A 456 -44.67 -1.71 19.01
C ARG A 456 -44.15 -2.76 20.00
N ILE A 457 -42.92 -3.25 19.81
CA ILE A 457 -42.29 -4.21 20.72
C ILE A 457 -41.98 -3.56 22.07
N ALA A 458 -41.42 -2.35 22.07
CA ALA A 458 -41.16 -1.63 23.32
C ALA A 458 -42.44 -1.38 24.14
N ALA A 459 -43.57 -1.08 23.46
CA ALA A 459 -44.87 -0.87 24.11
C ALA A 459 -45.53 -2.17 24.60
N ALA A 460 -45.34 -3.29 23.89
CA ALA A 460 -45.96 -4.57 24.21
C ALA A 460 -45.28 -5.33 25.35
N GLY A 461 -44.07 -4.95 25.77
CA GLY A 461 -43.29 -5.64 26.80
C GLY A 461 -42.56 -6.88 26.25
N PRO A 462 -42.23 -7.90 27.07
CA PRO A 462 -41.50 -9.09 26.63
C PRO A 462 -42.41 -9.99 25.77
N VAL A 463 -42.56 -9.64 24.50
CA VAL A 463 -43.32 -10.37 23.48
C VAL A 463 -42.36 -10.87 22.40
N ASP A 464 -42.65 -12.06 21.86
CA ASP A 464 -41.91 -12.60 20.72
C ASP A 464 -42.06 -11.68 19.49
N PRO A 465 -40.96 -11.08 18.97
CA PRO A 465 -41.00 -10.21 17.80
C PRO A 465 -41.67 -10.85 16.58
N VAL A 466 -41.56 -12.18 16.40
CA VAL A 466 -42.18 -12.92 15.29
C VAL A 466 -43.72 -12.79 15.31
N SER A 467 -44.30 -12.65 16.49
CA SER A 467 -45.75 -12.50 16.66
C SER A 467 -46.26 -11.07 16.42
N VAL A 468 -45.36 -10.09 16.41
CA VAL A 468 -45.67 -8.65 16.29
C VAL A 468 -45.37 -8.10 14.89
N GLU A 469 -44.35 -8.65 14.22
CA GLU A 469 -43.99 -8.26 12.85
C GLU A 469 -45.18 -8.42 11.90
N ALA A 470 -45.40 -7.37 11.11
CA ALA A 470 -46.36 -7.34 10.02
C ALA A 470 -45.59 -7.18 8.69
N PRO A 471 -46.14 -7.63 7.55
CA PRO A 471 -45.49 -7.45 6.26
C PRO A 471 -45.26 -5.97 5.90
N HIS A 472 -46.01 -5.04 6.51
CA HIS A 472 -45.84 -3.58 6.42
C HIS A 472 -44.51 -3.06 6.95
N ASP A 473 -43.82 -3.80 7.82
CA ASP A 473 -42.55 -3.36 8.44
C ASP A 473 -41.36 -3.43 7.50
N LEU A 474 -41.51 -4.09 6.33
CA LEU A 474 -40.50 -4.21 5.27
C LEU A 474 -39.14 -4.79 5.72
N LEU A 475 -39.08 -5.49 6.86
CA LEU A 475 -37.87 -6.20 7.28
C LEU A 475 -37.46 -7.30 6.31
N TRP A 476 -38.43 -7.94 5.65
CA TRP A 476 -38.19 -8.90 4.58
C TRP A 476 -37.51 -8.27 3.35
N PHE A 477 -37.74 -6.98 3.10
CA PHE A 477 -37.07 -6.23 2.02
C PHE A 477 -35.63 -5.86 2.43
N ALA A 478 -35.43 -5.48 3.69
CA ALA A 478 -34.08 -5.29 4.26
C ALA A 478 -33.25 -6.59 4.25
N ASP A 479 -33.87 -7.74 4.56
CA ASP A 479 -33.20 -9.06 4.48
C ASP A 479 -32.69 -9.37 3.07
N LEU A 480 -33.46 -9.02 2.04
CA LEU A 480 -33.07 -9.20 0.64
C LEU A 480 -31.85 -8.33 0.30
N ALA A 481 -31.86 -7.06 0.72
CA ALA A 481 -30.73 -6.15 0.53
C ALA A 481 -29.48 -6.66 1.26
N ASP A 482 -29.63 -7.12 2.50
CA ASP A 482 -28.53 -7.69 3.29
C ASP A 482 -27.98 -8.98 2.69
N ALA A 483 -28.82 -9.80 2.05
CA ALA A 483 -28.37 -10.98 1.34
C ALA A 483 -27.66 -10.65 0.00
N LEU A 484 -27.99 -9.51 -0.62
CA LEU A 484 -27.32 -9.00 -1.81
C LEU A 484 -25.95 -8.38 -1.52
N ALA A 485 -25.84 -7.61 -0.44
CA ALA A 485 -24.66 -6.80 -0.10
C ALA A 485 -23.31 -7.57 -0.15
N PRO A 486 -23.20 -8.84 0.31
CA PRO A 486 -21.95 -9.60 0.26
C PRO A 486 -21.42 -9.89 -1.15
N PHE A 487 -22.26 -9.83 -2.18
CA PHE A 487 -21.87 -9.97 -3.59
C PHE A 487 -21.29 -8.68 -4.18
N TYR A 488 -21.45 -7.56 -3.47
CA TYR A 488 -20.95 -6.23 -3.84
C TYR A 488 -19.87 -5.71 -2.88
N GLY A 489 -19.53 -6.49 -1.85
CA GLY A 489 -18.41 -6.21 -0.94
C GLY A 489 -18.79 -5.56 0.39
N SER A 490 -20.08 -5.44 0.68
CA SER A 490 -20.62 -4.95 1.95
C SER A 490 -21.13 -6.13 2.79
N GLU A 491 -21.07 -6.03 4.12
CA GLU A 491 -21.52 -7.12 5.01
C GLU A 491 -23.05 -7.05 5.24
N PRO A 492 -23.61 -5.93 5.70
CA PRO A 492 -25.02 -5.59 5.49
C PRO A 492 -25.20 -4.46 4.46
N ALA A 493 -26.41 -4.32 3.93
CA ALA A 493 -26.82 -3.16 3.17
C ALA A 493 -26.98 -1.93 4.08
N SER A 494 -26.67 -0.75 3.55
CA SER A 494 -26.93 0.50 4.26
C SER A 494 -28.42 0.85 4.19
N VAL A 495 -28.94 1.51 5.24
CA VAL A 495 -30.37 1.79 5.37
C VAL A 495 -30.62 3.20 5.85
N ARG A 496 -31.52 3.88 5.16
CA ARG A 496 -32.12 5.14 5.60
C ARG A 496 -33.62 4.96 5.69
N HIS A 497 -34.18 5.19 6.89
CA HIS A 497 -35.61 5.00 7.14
C HIS A 497 -36.40 6.21 6.64
N GLU A 498 -37.25 6.01 5.63
CA GLU A 498 -38.05 7.06 4.98
C GLU A 498 -39.45 6.55 4.62
N ARG A 499 -40.36 7.45 4.22
CA ARG A 499 -41.66 7.08 3.64
C ARG A 499 -41.61 7.21 2.11
N PRO A 500 -42.31 6.35 1.35
CA PRO A 500 -43.15 5.24 1.81
C PRO A 500 -42.38 3.95 2.19
N ALA A 501 -41.09 3.86 1.89
CA ALA A 501 -40.24 2.67 2.10
C ALA A 501 -38.80 3.07 2.49
N PRO A 502 -38.00 2.17 3.10
CA PRO A 502 -36.61 2.46 3.40
C PRO A 502 -35.80 2.61 2.12
N GLU A 503 -34.88 3.56 2.09
CA GLU A 503 -33.82 3.57 1.09
C GLU A 503 -32.76 2.54 1.53
N LEU A 504 -32.65 1.48 0.75
CA LEU A 504 -31.72 0.38 0.97
C LEU A 504 -30.65 0.45 -0.12
N ASP A 505 -29.39 0.47 0.27
CA ASP A 505 -28.28 0.45 -0.66
C ASP A 505 -27.39 -0.77 -0.38
N TYR A 506 -27.47 -1.76 -1.27
CA TYR A 506 -26.71 -3.01 -1.20
C TYR A 506 -25.41 -2.96 -2.01
N ASP A 507 -25.28 -2.03 -2.97
CA ASP A 507 -24.11 -1.89 -3.84
C ASP A 507 -23.31 -0.60 -3.58
N ALA A 508 -23.62 0.07 -2.46
CA ALA A 508 -22.91 1.19 -1.90
C ALA A 508 -21.40 0.95 -2.10
N PRO A 509 -20.74 1.72 -2.99
CA PRO A 509 -19.34 1.50 -3.25
C PRO A 509 -18.62 1.60 -1.92
N ALA A 510 -17.92 0.52 -1.54
CA ALA A 510 -17.19 0.46 -0.28
C ALA A 510 -16.51 1.82 -0.09
N PRO A 511 -16.78 2.53 1.02
CA PRO A 511 -16.44 3.94 1.14
C PRO A 511 -14.98 4.07 0.74
N ARG A 512 -14.71 4.89 -0.29
CA ARG A 512 -13.34 5.08 -0.79
C ARG A 512 -12.49 5.31 0.45
N PRO A 513 -11.39 4.56 0.63
CA PRO A 513 -10.60 4.67 1.84
C PRO A 513 -10.34 6.14 2.07
N SER A 514 -10.88 6.66 3.17
CA SER A 514 -10.77 8.07 3.51
C SER A 514 -9.29 8.44 3.43
N PRO A 515 -8.92 9.60 2.86
CA PRO A 515 -7.51 9.99 2.70
C PRO A 515 -6.73 9.88 4.01
N ASP A 516 -7.43 9.98 5.13
CA ASP A 516 -6.95 9.96 6.51
C ASP A 516 -6.70 8.52 7.04
N ARG A 517 -6.93 7.47 6.25
CA ARG A 517 -6.63 6.06 6.59
C ARG A 517 -5.62 5.44 5.64
N PRO A 518 -4.47 4.95 6.14
CA PRO A 518 -3.47 4.22 5.35
C PRO A 518 -4.09 3.06 4.56
N ARG A 519 -3.74 2.94 3.27
CA ARG A 519 -4.17 1.80 2.45
C ARG A 519 -3.49 0.51 2.93
N ALA A 520 -4.27 -0.55 3.11
CA ALA A 520 -3.80 -1.86 3.55
C ALA A 520 -3.83 -2.92 2.44
N ASP A 521 -3.53 -2.52 1.20
CA ASP A 521 -3.52 -3.41 0.03
C ASP A 521 -2.34 -4.40 0.03
N SER A 522 -1.32 -4.15 0.87
CA SER A 522 -0.20 -5.04 1.13
C SER A 522 0.49 -4.59 2.42
N VAL A 523 1.34 -5.45 2.99
CA VAL A 523 2.13 -5.12 4.18
C VAL A 523 3.04 -3.90 3.94
N PRO A 524 3.79 -3.79 2.82
CA PRO A 524 4.56 -2.59 2.50
C PRO A 524 3.75 -1.29 2.45
N LEU A 525 2.55 -1.32 1.86
CA LEU A 525 1.71 -0.12 1.71
C LEU A 525 1.06 0.30 3.04
N ALA A 526 0.59 -0.67 3.82
CA ALA A 526 0.03 -0.41 5.14
C ALA A 526 1.07 0.26 6.05
N ALA A 527 2.30 -0.28 6.07
CA ALA A 527 3.42 0.29 6.80
C ALA A 527 3.82 1.67 6.27
N ALA A 528 3.88 1.83 4.95
CA ALA A 528 4.20 3.11 4.33
C ALA A 528 3.19 4.19 4.75
N GLY A 529 1.88 3.95 4.63
CA GLY A 529 0.89 4.97 4.96
C GLY A 529 0.95 5.43 6.42
N VAL A 530 1.15 4.53 7.39
CA VAL A 530 1.38 4.92 8.79
C VAL A 530 2.68 5.70 8.95
N ALA A 531 3.78 5.23 8.35
CA ALA A 531 5.08 5.89 8.45
C ALA A 531 5.05 7.31 7.86
N GLN A 532 4.37 7.51 6.73
CA GLN A 532 4.22 8.81 6.08
C GLN A 532 3.45 9.79 6.97
N LEU A 533 2.32 9.38 7.55
CA LEU A 533 1.57 10.24 8.48
C LEU A 533 2.43 10.64 9.68
N VAL A 534 3.22 9.72 10.23
CA VAL A 534 4.17 10.02 11.32
C VAL A 534 5.22 11.05 10.89
N MET A 535 5.67 10.98 9.65
CA MET A 535 6.63 11.95 9.10
C MET A 535 6.02 13.33 8.86
N PHE A 536 4.71 13.40 8.57
CA PHE A 536 3.96 14.66 8.52
C PHE A 536 3.66 15.23 9.91
N GLY A 537 4.13 14.58 10.98
CA GLY A 537 4.06 15.08 12.35
C GLY A 537 2.98 14.42 13.19
N ALA A 538 2.23 13.45 12.64
CA ALA A 538 1.31 12.66 13.44
C ALA A 538 2.09 11.85 14.49
N THR A 539 1.59 11.84 15.73
CA THR A 539 2.22 11.16 16.83
C THR A 539 1.58 9.78 17.02
N PRO A 540 2.34 8.68 16.94
CA PRO A 540 1.83 7.36 17.28
C PRO A 540 1.23 7.34 18.71
N PRO A 541 0.04 6.78 18.92
CA PRO A 541 -0.59 6.73 20.23
C PRO A 541 0.30 5.99 21.23
N PRO A 542 0.45 6.47 22.49
CA PRO A 542 1.36 5.84 23.45
C PRO A 542 0.97 4.39 23.80
N ARG A 543 -0.29 4.01 23.55
CA ARG A 543 -0.82 2.65 23.74
C ARG A 543 -1.73 2.29 22.56
N CYS A 544 -1.39 1.20 21.87
CA CYS A 544 -2.23 0.54 20.87
C CYS A 544 -2.06 -0.97 20.95
N GLY A 545 -3.15 -1.71 20.86
CA GLY A 545 -3.25 -3.17 20.94
C GLY A 545 -2.95 -3.90 19.63
N SER A 546 -3.22 -3.24 18.51
CA SER A 546 -3.24 -3.78 17.15
C SER A 546 -2.75 -2.76 16.13
N TRP A 547 -2.43 -3.22 14.92
CA TRP A 547 -2.07 -2.34 13.80
C TRP A 547 -3.23 -1.43 13.40
N ALA A 548 -4.47 -1.93 13.43
CA ALA A 548 -5.66 -1.14 13.14
C ALA A 548 -5.82 0.04 14.12
N GLU A 549 -5.62 -0.19 15.42
CA GLU A 549 -5.61 0.88 16.43
C GLU A 549 -4.48 1.89 16.23
N LEU A 550 -3.28 1.42 15.83
CA LEU A 550 -2.15 2.29 15.50
C LEU A 550 -2.49 3.19 14.31
N ALA A 551 -2.97 2.61 13.21
CA ALA A 551 -3.30 3.33 11.99
C ALA A 551 -4.45 4.33 12.21
N ALA A 552 -5.49 3.95 12.97
CA ALA A 552 -6.58 4.86 13.33
C ALA A 552 -6.12 6.00 14.23
N GLY A 553 -5.28 5.72 15.23
CA GLY A 553 -4.74 6.74 16.13
C GLY A 553 -3.83 7.74 15.42
N VAL A 554 -2.96 7.26 14.54
CA VAL A 554 -2.08 8.10 13.71
C VAL A 554 -2.91 8.91 12.70
N GLY A 555 -3.90 8.31 12.05
CA GLY A 555 -4.79 9.01 11.11
C GLY A 555 -5.57 10.15 11.76
N ALA A 556 -6.06 9.96 12.99
CA ALA A 556 -6.77 11.00 13.72
C ALA A 556 -5.88 12.20 14.10
N ASP A 557 -4.61 11.96 14.43
CA ASP A 557 -3.64 13.02 14.79
C ASP A 557 -3.09 13.74 13.54
N ALA A 558 -2.98 13.03 12.41
CA ALA A 558 -2.52 13.61 11.14
C ALA A 558 -3.40 14.78 10.69
N VAL A 559 -4.72 14.68 10.86
CA VAL A 559 -5.66 15.78 10.55
C VAL A 559 -5.32 17.06 11.32
N ILE A 560 -4.81 16.94 12.54
CA ILE A 560 -4.41 18.06 13.40
C ILE A 560 -3.06 18.64 12.96
N ALA A 561 -2.10 17.77 12.62
CA ALA A 561 -0.78 18.18 12.14
C ALA A 561 -0.85 18.86 10.76
N GLU A 562 -1.68 18.34 9.85
CA GLU A 562 -1.87 18.85 8.48
C GLU A 562 -2.50 20.25 8.44
N ALA A 563 -3.44 20.54 9.35
CA ALA A 563 -4.03 21.88 9.51
C ALA A 563 -2.98 22.98 9.82
N SER A 564 -1.76 22.59 10.18
CA SER A 564 -0.66 23.48 10.54
C SER A 564 0.36 23.72 9.40
N VAL A 565 0.22 23.05 8.24
CA VAL A 565 1.20 23.11 7.13
C VAL A 565 0.59 23.83 5.91
N GLY A 566 1.15 24.97 5.52
CA GLY A 566 0.66 25.80 4.41
C GLY A 566 0.89 25.22 3.00
N VAL A 567 0.25 25.83 1.99
CA VAL A 567 0.27 25.48 0.56
C VAL A 567 1.69 25.60 -0.04
N PHE A 568 2.05 24.70 -0.97
CA PHE A 568 3.30 24.75 -1.71
C PHE A 568 3.27 25.83 -2.81
N PRO A 569 4.25 26.75 -2.85
CA PRO A 569 4.34 27.73 -3.93
C PRO A 569 4.72 27.05 -5.25
N ILE A 570 3.81 27.07 -6.23
CA ILE A 570 4.05 26.57 -7.59
C ILE A 570 4.30 27.76 -8.52
N PRO A 571 5.45 27.80 -9.23
CA PRO A 571 5.72 28.86 -10.20
C PRO A 571 4.72 28.87 -11.37
N PRO A 572 4.31 30.04 -11.88
CA PRO A 572 3.34 30.15 -12.97
C PRO A 572 3.74 29.39 -14.23
N GLU A 573 5.04 29.31 -14.53
CA GLU A 573 5.60 28.63 -15.69
C GLU A 573 5.34 27.11 -15.67
N VAL A 574 5.25 26.54 -14.46
CA VAL A 574 4.99 25.12 -14.23
C VAL A 574 3.51 24.87 -13.96
N SER A 575 2.78 25.83 -13.39
CA SER A 575 1.35 25.64 -13.10
C SER A 575 0.49 25.32 -14.33
N ALA A 576 0.93 25.72 -15.54
CA ALA A 576 0.23 25.46 -16.79
C ALA A 576 0.30 23.99 -17.26
N VAL A 577 1.19 23.18 -16.69
CA VAL A 577 1.31 21.76 -17.04
C VAL A 577 0.38 20.85 -16.25
N ASP A 578 -0.27 21.36 -15.19
CA ASP A 578 -1.24 20.61 -14.39
C ASP A 578 -2.40 20.12 -15.26
N GLY A 579 -2.72 18.83 -15.18
CA GLY A 579 -3.73 18.17 -16.01
C GLY A 579 -3.37 17.94 -17.48
N ARG A 580 -2.13 18.27 -17.91
CA ARG A 580 -1.67 18.03 -19.30
C ARG A 580 -1.00 16.67 -19.45
N VAL A 581 -1.06 16.13 -20.67
CA VAL A 581 -0.36 14.89 -21.04
C VAL A 581 1.11 15.18 -21.31
N VAL A 582 2.01 14.38 -20.74
CA VAL A 582 3.45 14.38 -21.02
C VAL A 582 3.67 13.91 -22.47
N PRO A 583 4.26 14.73 -23.34
CA PRO A 583 4.51 14.36 -24.74
C PRO A 583 5.31 13.06 -24.86
N GLY A 584 4.78 12.09 -25.63
CA GLY A 584 5.44 10.81 -25.88
C GLY A 584 5.33 9.77 -24.76
N ALA A 585 4.57 10.04 -23.69
CA ALA A 585 4.40 9.13 -22.56
C ALA A 585 2.94 8.78 -22.23
N ASP A 586 1.95 9.46 -22.84
CA ASP A 586 0.51 9.32 -22.54
C ASP A 586 0.14 9.45 -21.04
N LEU A 587 1.01 10.07 -20.22
CA LEU A 587 0.78 10.28 -18.77
C LEU A 587 0.27 11.69 -18.50
N VAL A 588 -0.73 11.82 -17.63
CA VAL A 588 -1.28 13.12 -17.18
C VAL A 588 -0.52 13.62 -15.96
N VAL A 589 -0.12 14.89 -15.96
CA VAL A 589 0.58 15.53 -14.84
C VAL A 589 -0.42 16.00 -13.78
N GLU A 590 -0.12 15.76 -12.51
CA GLU A 590 -0.78 16.38 -11.36
C GLU A 590 0.28 17.08 -10.50
N LEU A 591 0.09 18.36 -10.18
CA LEU A 591 1.04 19.14 -9.37
C LEU A 591 0.73 19.09 -7.88
N GLY A 592 1.78 19.02 -7.06
CA GLY A 592 1.66 18.96 -5.61
C GLY A 592 1.42 20.35 -5.05
N ARG A 593 0.21 20.62 -4.58
CA ARG A 593 -0.20 21.93 -4.03
C ARG A 593 -0.20 21.94 -2.52
N GLU A 594 -0.44 20.80 -1.89
CA GLU A 594 -0.54 20.70 -0.45
C GLU A 594 0.06 19.38 0.09
N PRO A 595 0.49 19.35 1.37
CA PRO A 595 1.07 18.16 1.99
C PRO A 595 0.16 16.93 1.93
N ARG A 596 -1.16 17.11 1.97
CA ARG A 596 -2.15 16.02 1.89
C ARG A 596 -2.03 15.24 0.58
N GLN A 597 -1.86 15.94 -0.55
CA GLN A 597 -1.64 15.29 -1.84
C GLN A 597 -0.34 14.46 -1.83
N LEU A 598 0.74 14.96 -1.22
CA LEU A 598 1.99 14.20 -1.09
C LEU A 598 1.85 12.97 -0.20
N ALA A 599 1.09 13.06 0.89
CA ALA A 599 0.79 11.91 1.75
C ALA A 599 0.01 10.83 1.00
N GLU A 600 -0.98 11.23 0.19
CA GLU A 600 -1.74 10.31 -0.66
C GLU A 600 -0.82 9.66 -1.71
N TRP A 601 -0.05 10.47 -2.44
CA TRP A 601 0.84 9.99 -3.50
C TRP A 601 1.93 9.07 -2.94
N SER A 602 2.56 9.44 -1.83
CA SER A 602 3.60 8.63 -1.19
C SER A 602 3.05 7.33 -0.61
N THR A 603 1.83 7.33 -0.05
CA THR A 603 1.17 6.12 0.43
C THR A 603 0.85 5.17 -0.72
N TYR A 604 0.26 5.68 -1.81
CA TYR A 604 -0.04 4.87 -2.99
C TYR A 604 1.23 4.32 -3.66
N MET A 605 2.26 5.18 -3.77
CA MET A 605 3.51 4.84 -4.42
C MET A 605 4.44 4.02 -3.53
N GLY A 606 4.29 4.04 -2.21
CA GLY A 606 5.23 3.40 -1.28
C GLY A 606 6.66 3.95 -1.39
N ASN A 607 6.82 5.23 -1.73
CA ASN A 607 8.11 5.90 -1.91
C ASN A 607 8.28 7.11 -0.97
N CYS A 608 9.50 7.65 -0.91
CA CYS A 608 9.90 8.67 0.06
C CYS A 608 9.50 10.12 -0.29
N ILE A 609 8.70 10.37 -1.34
CA ILE A 609 8.33 11.75 -1.71
C ILE A 609 7.49 12.46 -0.62
N GLY A 610 6.87 11.68 0.29
CA GLY A 610 6.16 12.20 1.46
C GLY A 610 7.09 12.56 2.63
N GLU A 611 8.42 12.45 2.49
CA GLU A 611 9.34 12.91 3.54
C GLU A 611 9.18 14.40 3.83
N SER A 612 9.22 14.75 5.13
CA SER A 612 9.10 16.13 5.61
C SER A 612 10.13 17.05 4.95
N TRP A 613 11.26 16.48 4.51
CA TRP A 613 12.24 17.19 3.71
C TRP A 613 11.69 17.67 2.35
N TYR A 614 11.00 16.84 1.57
CA TYR A 614 10.40 17.26 0.30
C TYR A 614 9.31 18.30 0.52
N ALA A 615 8.45 18.09 1.53
CA ALA A 615 7.44 19.09 1.91
C ALA A 615 8.09 20.42 2.32
N ASP A 616 9.20 20.39 3.06
CA ASP A 616 9.97 21.59 3.44
C ASP A 616 10.65 22.25 2.24
N GLN A 617 11.22 21.49 1.31
CA GLN A 617 11.83 22.04 0.09
C GLN A 617 10.77 22.64 -0.83
N ALA A 618 9.63 21.96 -1.01
CA ALA A 618 8.51 22.44 -1.81
C ALA A 618 7.92 23.71 -1.20
N ARG A 619 7.71 23.74 0.12
CA ARG A 619 7.25 24.94 0.85
C ARG A 619 8.19 26.13 0.69
N LYS A 620 9.50 25.90 0.63
CA LYS A 620 10.49 26.97 0.37
C LYS A 620 10.55 27.38 -1.10
N GLY A 621 9.87 26.67 -2.02
CA GLY A 621 9.94 26.90 -3.46
C GLY A 621 11.20 26.35 -4.13
N HIS A 622 11.96 25.48 -3.45
CA HIS A 622 13.22 24.91 -3.97
C HIS A 622 12.97 23.74 -4.95
N CYS A 623 11.82 23.10 -4.86
CA CYS A 623 11.40 22.03 -5.75
C CYS A 623 9.91 22.12 -6.08
N VAL A 624 9.52 21.56 -7.22
CA VAL A 624 8.12 21.30 -7.57
C VAL A 624 7.94 19.79 -7.65
N LEU A 625 6.93 19.28 -6.94
CA LEU A 625 6.63 17.85 -6.86
C LEU A 625 5.44 17.55 -7.77
N MET A 626 5.51 16.46 -8.52
CA MET A 626 4.46 16.06 -9.47
C MET A 626 4.19 14.56 -9.38
N ALA A 627 2.94 14.17 -9.63
CA ALA A 627 2.54 12.80 -9.91
C ALA A 627 2.22 12.68 -11.42
N LEU A 628 2.69 11.61 -12.05
CA LEU A 628 2.36 11.26 -13.44
C LEU A 628 1.33 10.14 -13.42
N ARG A 629 0.14 10.36 -13.97
CA ARG A 629 -0.99 9.43 -13.94
C ARG A 629 -1.31 8.80 -15.28
N ASP A 630 -1.72 7.54 -15.26
CA ASP A 630 -2.35 6.90 -16.40
C ASP A 630 -3.76 7.48 -16.63
N PRO A 631 -4.10 7.98 -17.84
CA PRO A 631 -5.40 8.55 -18.15
C PRO A 631 -6.55 7.54 -18.10
N LEU A 632 -6.31 6.24 -18.35
CA LEU A 632 -7.38 5.22 -18.36
C LEU A 632 -7.75 4.76 -16.95
N GLY A 633 -6.75 4.67 -16.05
CA GLY A 633 -6.93 4.16 -14.69
C GLY A 633 -6.87 5.20 -13.58
N GLY A 634 -6.47 6.44 -13.88
CA GLY A 634 -6.19 7.50 -12.90
C GLY A 634 -5.05 7.14 -11.93
N ARG A 635 -4.28 6.09 -12.20
CA ARG A 635 -3.26 5.53 -11.31
C ARG A 635 -1.96 6.30 -11.46
N ILE A 636 -1.27 6.59 -10.35
CA ILE A 636 0.07 7.19 -10.40
C ILE A 636 1.05 6.13 -10.95
N VAL A 637 1.78 6.49 -11.99
CA VAL A 637 2.81 5.69 -12.63
C VAL A 637 4.18 6.05 -12.05
N ALA A 638 4.42 7.34 -11.82
CA ALA A 638 5.66 7.84 -11.23
C ALA A 638 5.46 9.15 -10.46
N ASN A 639 6.31 9.38 -9.46
CA ASN A 639 6.45 10.66 -8.78
C ASN A 639 7.74 11.34 -9.21
N LEU A 640 7.71 12.66 -9.33
CA LEU A 640 8.76 13.49 -9.91
C LEU A 640 9.07 14.69 -8.99
N ASP A 641 10.35 14.92 -8.71
CA ASP A 641 10.90 16.14 -8.12
C ASP A 641 11.69 16.88 -9.20
N ILE A 642 11.20 18.06 -9.59
CA ILE A 642 11.94 18.98 -10.45
C ILE A 642 12.46 20.18 -9.67
N ARG A 643 13.64 20.65 -10.05
CA ARG A 643 14.27 21.82 -9.43
C ARG A 643 14.74 22.81 -10.47
N ARG A 644 14.90 24.06 -10.05
CA ARG A 644 15.46 25.12 -10.88
C ARG A 644 16.97 24.93 -11.00
N HIS A 645 17.50 25.05 -12.21
CA HIS A 645 18.93 25.20 -12.53
C HIS A 645 19.12 26.41 -13.43
N THR A 646 20.33 26.95 -13.53
CA THR A 646 20.76 28.14 -14.33
C THR A 646 20.41 28.16 -15.84
N GLY A 647 19.59 27.23 -16.34
CA GLY A 647 19.06 27.22 -17.70
C GLY A 647 17.64 26.68 -17.86
N GLY A 648 16.93 26.37 -16.76
CA GLY A 648 15.59 25.78 -16.83
C GLY A 648 15.29 24.83 -15.68
N TRP A 649 14.38 23.89 -15.93
CA TRP A 649 13.99 22.86 -14.99
C TRP A 649 14.81 21.58 -15.23
N HIS A 650 15.12 20.86 -14.16
CA HIS A 650 15.76 19.55 -14.26
C HIS A 650 15.09 18.55 -13.33
N VAL A 651 15.09 17.29 -13.74
CA VAL A 651 14.67 16.17 -12.89
C VAL A 651 15.75 15.91 -11.85
N HIS A 652 15.46 16.21 -10.58
CA HIS A 652 16.31 15.78 -9.48
C HIS A 652 16.04 14.32 -9.14
N GLU A 653 14.77 13.93 -9.10
CA GLU A 653 14.37 12.56 -8.81
C GLU A 653 13.10 12.17 -9.55
N LEU A 654 13.06 10.94 -10.09
CA LEU A 654 11.92 10.33 -10.75
C LEU A 654 11.83 8.86 -10.31
N ARG A 655 10.70 8.48 -9.73
CA ARG A 655 10.51 7.15 -9.12
C ARG A 655 9.18 6.53 -9.47
N ALA A 656 9.22 5.25 -9.84
CA ALA A 656 8.02 4.42 -9.92
C ALA A 656 7.61 3.94 -8.52
N ARG A 657 6.60 3.07 -8.47
CA ARG A 657 6.09 2.50 -7.22
C ARG A 657 7.20 1.71 -6.49
N PHE A 658 7.21 1.77 -5.16
CA PHE A 658 8.18 1.15 -4.25
C PHE A 658 9.65 1.51 -4.50
N ASN A 659 9.91 2.71 -5.03
CA ASN A 659 11.24 3.17 -5.44
C ASN A 659 11.84 2.42 -6.64
N ASP A 660 11.03 1.64 -7.38
CA ASP A 660 11.46 0.97 -8.60
C ASP A 660 11.89 1.96 -9.68
N ASN A 661 12.74 1.48 -10.60
CA ASN A 661 13.12 2.24 -11.79
C ASN A 661 11.97 2.23 -12.81
N LEU A 662 11.81 3.32 -13.56
CA LEU A 662 10.92 3.33 -14.72
C LEU A 662 11.58 2.58 -15.88
N ALA A 663 10.77 2.18 -16.87
CA ALA A 663 11.30 1.75 -18.15
C ALA A 663 12.22 2.85 -18.73
N PRO A 664 13.44 2.53 -19.20
CA PRO A 664 14.42 3.54 -19.62
C PRO A 664 13.89 4.53 -20.66
N ALA A 665 13.10 4.05 -21.62
CA ALA A 665 12.48 4.89 -22.64
C ALA A 665 11.50 5.92 -22.03
N LEU A 666 10.73 5.55 -21.01
CA LEU A 666 9.80 6.45 -20.33
C LEU A 666 10.56 7.48 -19.49
N GLU A 667 11.62 7.07 -18.79
CA GLU A 667 12.50 7.97 -18.04
C GLU A 667 13.13 9.02 -18.95
N GLU A 668 13.60 8.63 -20.14
CA GLU A 668 14.19 9.55 -21.11
C GLU A 668 13.16 10.56 -21.67
N HIS A 669 11.94 10.10 -21.98
CA HIS A 669 10.86 10.99 -22.42
C HIS A 669 10.50 12.03 -21.36
N VAL A 670 10.37 11.63 -20.09
CA VAL A 670 10.05 12.52 -18.97
C VAL A 670 11.17 13.54 -18.76
N LYS A 671 12.44 13.11 -18.77
CA LYS A 671 13.60 14.01 -18.63
C LYS A 671 13.62 15.06 -19.75
N ARG A 672 13.47 14.63 -21.00
CA ARG A 672 13.46 15.51 -22.17
C ARG A 672 12.31 16.52 -22.13
N TRP A 673 11.15 16.10 -21.63
CA TRP A 673 10.00 16.99 -21.44
C TRP A 673 10.26 18.04 -20.36
N VAL A 674 10.80 17.65 -19.21
CA VAL A 674 11.15 18.57 -18.11
C VAL A 674 12.18 19.60 -18.54
N ASP A 675 13.21 19.18 -19.29
CA ASP A 675 14.23 20.07 -19.83
C ASP A 675 13.64 21.09 -20.84
N GLY A 676 12.49 20.78 -21.45
CA GLY A 676 11.76 21.64 -22.37
C GLY A 676 10.75 22.59 -21.71
N LEU A 677 10.59 22.56 -20.38
CA LEU A 677 9.68 23.46 -19.67
C LEU A 677 10.19 24.91 -19.72
N PRO A 678 9.30 25.93 -19.76
CA PRO A 678 9.71 27.32 -19.81
C PRO A 678 10.62 27.69 -18.62
N ALA A 679 11.74 28.34 -18.92
CA ALA A 679 12.68 28.78 -17.89
C ALA A 679 12.03 29.84 -16.98
N PRO A 680 12.26 29.78 -15.65
CA PRO A 680 11.68 30.74 -14.73
C PRO A 680 12.22 32.16 -14.99
N ALA A 681 11.37 33.17 -14.85
CA ALA A 681 11.82 34.56 -14.86
C ALA A 681 12.80 34.80 -13.68
N PRO A 682 13.91 35.54 -13.88
CA PRO A 682 14.83 35.84 -12.79
C PRO A 682 14.09 36.60 -11.68
N GLU A 683 14.26 36.13 -10.44
CA GLU A 683 13.61 36.74 -9.27
C GLU A 683 14.18 38.16 -9.05
N PRO A 684 13.35 39.20 -8.89
CA PRO A 684 13.84 40.54 -8.61
C PRO A 684 14.55 40.55 -7.25
N LEU A 685 15.80 41.04 -7.22
CA LEU A 685 16.59 41.16 -6.00
C LEU A 685 15.78 41.89 -4.92
N PRO A 686 15.54 41.30 -3.74
CA PRO A 686 14.84 42.00 -2.68
C PRO A 686 15.70 43.18 -2.20
N PRO A 687 15.09 44.35 -1.89
CA PRO A 687 15.82 45.47 -1.31
C PRO A 687 16.39 45.07 0.05
N VAL A 688 17.68 45.35 0.26
CA VAL A 688 18.39 45.11 1.52
C VAL A 688 17.78 46.01 2.60
N LEU A 689 16.94 45.45 3.45
CA LEU A 689 16.52 46.07 4.71
C LEU A 689 17.37 45.52 5.87
N PRO A 690 17.81 46.38 6.81
CA PRO A 690 18.59 45.94 7.95
C PRO A 690 17.71 45.12 8.91
N VAL A 691 18.08 43.85 9.11
CA VAL A 691 17.35 42.90 9.97
C VAL A 691 17.64 43.20 11.45
N PRO A 692 16.63 43.40 12.32
CA PRO A 692 16.82 43.51 13.77
C PRO A 692 17.12 42.13 14.40
N PRO A 693 17.79 42.06 15.56
CA PRO A 693 18.27 40.78 16.11
C PRO A 693 17.13 39.86 16.55
N VAL A 694 17.17 38.61 16.07
CA VAL A 694 16.20 37.55 16.37
C VAL A 694 16.44 36.98 17.77
N ARG A 695 15.40 36.96 18.62
CA ARG A 695 15.38 36.31 19.93
C ARG A 695 15.34 34.78 19.78
N GLY A 696 16.11 34.09 20.62
CA GLY A 696 16.33 32.64 20.55
C GLY A 696 15.11 31.78 20.89
N GLY A 697 14.78 30.86 19.98
CA GLY A 697 13.87 29.75 20.23
C GLY A 697 14.66 28.47 20.53
N SER A 698 14.44 27.90 21.71
CA SER A 698 15.06 26.66 22.17
C SER A 698 14.40 25.42 21.53
N ALA A 699 15.17 24.59 20.83
CA ALA A 699 14.75 23.25 20.44
C ALA A 699 15.72 22.21 21.03
N ARG A 700 15.19 21.32 21.88
CA ARG A 700 15.92 20.28 22.61
C ARG A 700 16.12 19.02 21.74
N ARG A 701 17.38 18.82 21.32
CA ARG A 701 18.24 17.59 21.27
C ARG A 701 17.74 16.20 20.81
N ALA A 702 18.62 15.53 20.05
CA ALA A 702 19.41 14.33 20.45
C ALA A 702 20.66 14.20 19.52
N ALA A 703 21.93 14.23 19.93
CA ALA A 703 22.77 13.37 20.81
C ALA A 703 23.57 12.29 20.03
N GLY A 704 24.74 12.70 19.51
CA GLY A 704 25.77 11.84 18.93
C GLY A 704 27.00 12.65 18.47
N ALA A 705 27.92 12.93 19.39
CA ALA A 705 29.26 13.53 19.16
C ALA A 705 29.35 14.90 18.44
N ARG A 706 28.54 15.89 18.81
CA ARG A 706 28.74 17.28 18.36
C ARG A 706 29.44 18.11 19.43
N LEU A 707 30.36 18.96 18.97
CA LEU A 707 31.00 20.01 19.75
C LEU A 707 29.93 20.85 20.48
N PRO A 708 30.19 21.40 21.69
CA PRO A 708 29.22 22.24 22.39
C PRO A 708 28.67 23.34 21.48
N ALA A 709 27.37 23.65 21.56
CA ALA A 709 26.74 24.64 20.70
C ALA A 709 27.43 26.02 20.77
N GLU A 710 27.97 26.37 21.94
CA GLU A 710 28.80 27.56 22.15
C GLU A 710 30.12 27.48 21.38
N LEU A 711 30.77 26.31 21.35
CA LEU A 711 31.99 26.09 20.57
C LEU A 711 31.69 26.10 19.06
N ILE A 712 30.54 25.56 18.64
CA ILE A 712 30.08 25.61 17.24
C ILE A 712 29.80 27.06 16.86
N GLY A 713 29.10 27.82 17.70
CA GLY A 713 28.83 29.24 17.47
C GLY A 713 30.11 30.08 17.43
N ALA A 714 31.04 29.84 18.36
CA ALA A 714 32.33 30.51 18.39
C ALA A 714 33.22 30.14 17.20
N LEU A 715 33.24 28.87 16.80
CA LEU A 715 33.98 28.41 15.62
C LEU A 715 33.35 28.95 14.33
N ALA A 716 32.03 28.98 14.22
CA ALA A 716 31.34 29.57 13.09
C ALA A 716 31.66 31.07 12.99
N ALA A 717 31.56 31.83 14.09
CA ALA A 717 31.93 33.24 14.11
C ALA A 717 33.42 33.47 13.77
N ALA A 718 34.32 32.64 14.28
CA ALA A 718 35.74 32.72 13.96
C ALA A 718 36.03 32.38 12.48
N VAL A 719 35.33 31.41 11.92
CA VAL A 719 35.41 31.08 10.49
C VAL A 719 34.88 32.23 9.66
N GLU A 720 33.73 32.81 9.99
CA GLU A 720 33.20 33.99 9.28
C GLU A 720 34.19 35.16 9.30
N GLN A 721 34.85 35.41 10.43
CA GLN A 721 35.91 36.42 10.52
C GLN A 721 37.12 36.10 9.63
N GLU A 722 37.51 34.83 9.53
CA GLU A 722 38.59 34.40 8.62
C GLU A 722 38.18 34.53 7.15
N LEU A 723 36.93 34.18 6.83
CA LEU A 723 36.39 34.28 5.48
C LEU A 723 36.33 35.73 5.00
N ALA A 724 36.20 36.70 5.92
CA ALA A 724 36.24 38.12 5.61
C ALA A 724 37.67 38.70 5.43
N THR A 725 38.73 37.91 5.63
CA THR A 725 40.10 38.42 5.50
C THR A 725 40.49 38.70 4.04
N PRO A 726 41.35 39.71 3.78
CA PRO A 726 41.81 40.02 2.42
C PRO A 726 42.48 38.85 1.71
N THR A 727 43.18 37.98 2.46
CA THR A 727 43.84 36.78 1.94
C THR A 727 42.84 35.73 1.45
N VAL A 728 41.74 35.51 2.18
CA VAL A 728 40.67 34.58 1.74
C VAL A 728 39.90 35.17 0.56
N ALA A 729 39.63 36.48 0.56
CA ALA A 729 39.01 37.15 -0.57
C ALA A 729 39.89 37.09 -1.84
N ALA A 730 41.21 37.22 -1.73
CA ALA A 730 42.14 37.07 -2.84
C ALA A 730 42.17 35.63 -3.38
N ALA A 731 42.18 34.62 -2.50
CA ALA A 731 42.10 33.22 -2.91
C ALA A 731 40.76 32.90 -3.59
N ARG A 732 39.63 33.41 -3.07
CA ARG A 732 38.32 33.26 -3.71
C ARG A 732 38.27 33.87 -5.11
N ARG A 733 38.89 35.05 -5.31
CA ARG A 733 39.01 35.65 -6.66
C ARG A 733 39.81 34.77 -7.60
N ALA A 734 40.93 34.20 -7.15
CA ALA A 734 41.73 33.27 -7.98
C ALA A 734 40.92 32.02 -8.36
N TYR A 735 40.14 31.46 -7.43
CA TYR A 735 39.23 30.33 -7.73
C TYR A 735 38.06 30.72 -8.62
N ALA A 736 37.53 31.94 -8.49
CA ALA A 736 36.50 32.47 -9.38
C ALA A 736 37.03 32.61 -10.80
N THR A 737 38.23 33.17 -10.99
CA THR A 737 38.89 33.26 -12.30
C THR A 737 39.11 31.88 -12.92
N LEU A 738 39.51 30.89 -12.13
CA LEU A 738 39.62 29.50 -12.60
C LEU A 738 38.25 28.90 -12.96
N ALA A 739 37.21 29.21 -12.20
CA ALA A 739 35.85 28.73 -12.43
C ALA A 739 35.16 29.38 -13.64
N LEU A 740 35.59 30.57 -14.09
CA LEU A 740 35.11 31.18 -15.34
C LEU A 740 35.40 30.28 -16.56
N GLY A 741 36.48 29.51 -16.52
CA GLY A 741 36.85 28.53 -17.55
C GLY A 741 35.88 27.34 -17.66
N LEU A 742 34.92 27.20 -16.73
CA LEU A 742 33.84 26.20 -16.81
C LEU A 742 32.76 26.59 -17.84
N GLY A 743 32.84 27.80 -18.41
CA GLY A 743 31.96 28.26 -19.48
C GLY A 743 32.18 27.49 -20.78
N ARG A 744 31.17 27.44 -21.64
CA ARG A 744 31.29 26.92 -23.01
C ARG A 744 31.70 28.05 -23.97
N PRO A 745 32.24 27.75 -25.17
CA PRO A 745 32.73 28.77 -26.13
C PRO A 745 31.68 29.83 -26.53
N ASP A 746 30.41 29.51 -26.36
CA ASP A 746 29.22 30.31 -26.68
C ASP A 746 28.54 30.93 -25.44
N ARG A 747 28.99 30.61 -24.21
CA ARG A 747 28.44 31.13 -22.96
C ARG A 747 29.44 31.08 -21.80
N ALA A 748 29.90 32.24 -21.34
CA ALA A 748 30.75 32.36 -20.16
C ALA A 748 30.02 31.85 -18.90
N ALA A 749 30.74 31.15 -18.02
CA ALA A 749 30.19 30.73 -16.74
C ALA A 749 30.05 31.94 -15.80
N ASP A 750 28.85 32.22 -15.32
CA ASP A 750 28.61 33.20 -14.26
C ASP A 750 28.71 32.48 -12.92
N VAL A 751 29.92 32.50 -12.34
CA VAL A 751 30.22 31.78 -11.10
C VAL A 751 30.32 32.79 -9.96
N ASP A 752 29.40 32.68 -9.00
CA ASP A 752 29.50 33.37 -7.72
C ASP A 752 30.87 33.05 -7.07
N PRO A 753 31.68 34.07 -6.71
CA PRO A 753 32.97 33.87 -6.04
C PRO A 753 32.90 32.99 -4.79
N ASP A 754 31.75 32.95 -4.11
CA ASP A 754 31.54 32.13 -2.91
C ASP A 754 31.26 30.65 -3.24
N ALA A 755 30.80 30.35 -4.46
CA ALA A 755 30.56 28.99 -4.96
C ALA A 755 31.73 28.43 -5.77
N ALA A 756 32.66 29.28 -6.24
CA ALA A 756 33.74 28.92 -7.16
C ALA A 756 34.65 27.79 -6.65
N VAL A 757 34.99 27.79 -5.35
CA VAL A 757 35.82 26.75 -4.72
C VAL A 757 35.14 25.38 -4.76
N ILE A 758 33.81 25.35 -4.60
CA ILE A 758 33.03 24.12 -4.63
C ILE A 758 32.85 23.64 -6.08
N ALA A 759 32.64 24.57 -7.02
CA ALA A 759 32.55 24.27 -8.44
C ALA A 759 33.84 23.61 -8.95
N VAL A 760 35.00 24.21 -8.71
CA VAL A 760 36.32 23.67 -9.10
C VAL A 760 36.63 22.32 -8.44
N LYS A 761 36.17 22.09 -7.20
CA LYS A 761 36.37 20.81 -6.48
C LYS A 761 35.58 19.63 -7.08
N ARG A 762 34.49 19.91 -7.80
CA ARG A 762 33.60 18.89 -8.39
C ARG A 762 34.05 18.43 -9.78
N VAL A 763 35.05 19.12 -10.35
CA VAL A 763 35.59 18.85 -11.68
C VAL A 763 36.55 17.66 -11.62
N GLY A 764 36.54 16.83 -12.67
CA GLY A 764 37.45 15.69 -12.78
C GLY A 764 38.92 16.11 -12.94
N PRO A 765 39.90 15.24 -12.61
CA PRO A 765 41.32 15.60 -12.65
C PRO A 765 41.83 16.10 -14.01
N VAL A 766 41.26 15.58 -15.11
CA VAL A 766 41.63 15.96 -16.48
C VAL A 766 41.13 17.37 -16.82
N GLU A 767 39.86 17.64 -16.56
CA GLU A 767 39.26 18.97 -16.75
C GLU A 767 39.92 20.01 -15.82
N HIS A 768 40.36 19.61 -14.64
CA HIS A 768 41.10 20.50 -13.74
C HIS A 768 42.43 20.96 -14.35
N VAL A 769 43.15 20.08 -15.06
CA VAL A 769 44.40 20.42 -15.75
C VAL A 769 44.14 21.34 -16.95
N GLU A 770 43.06 21.11 -17.70
CA GLU A 770 42.66 21.98 -18.83
C GLU A 770 42.23 23.37 -18.35
N LEU A 771 41.45 23.46 -17.27
CA LEU A 771 41.08 24.74 -16.63
C LEU A 771 42.31 25.52 -16.16
N LEU A 772 43.28 24.81 -15.57
CA LEU A 772 44.53 25.41 -15.13
C LEU A 772 45.35 25.96 -16.29
N ARG A 773 45.46 25.21 -17.40
CA ARG A 773 46.13 25.68 -18.62
C ARG A 773 45.44 26.92 -19.18
N ALA A 774 44.11 26.86 -19.34
CA ALA A 774 43.33 27.98 -19.86
C ALA A 774 43.41 29.23 -18.97
N ALA A 775 43.41 29.07 -17.64
CA ALA A 775 43.54 30.19 -16.71
C ALA A 775 44.94 30.82 -16.74
N LEU A 776 46.00 30.01 -16.86
CA LEU A 776 47.37 30.50 -17.01
C LEU A 776 47.57 31.23 -18.35
N ASP A 777 47.01 30.68 -19.44
CA ASP A 777 47.06 31.27 -20.78
C ASP A 777 46.28 32.60 -20.88
N THR A 778 45.27 32.79 -20.02
CA THR A 778 44.45 34.02 -19.92
C THR A 778 44.98 35.02 -18.88
N GLY A 779 46.14 34.78 -18.30
CA GLY A 779 46.88 35.75 -17.49
C GLY A 779 46.75 35.60 -15.96
N LEU A 780 46.19 34.50 -15.45
CA LEU A 780 46.24 34.21 -14.01
C LEU A 780 47.66 33.78 -13.63
N ASP A 781 48.31 34.50 -12.72
CA ASP A 781 49.68 34.17 -12.27
C ASP A 781 49.71 32.84 -11.48
N ALA A 782 50.65 31.97 -11.86
CA ALA A 782 50.91 30.69 -11.19
C ALA A 782 51.26 30.88 -9.70
N ALA A 783 51.96 31.96 -9.34
CA ALA A 783 52.28 32.24 -7.94
C ALA A 783 51.01 32.58 -7.14
N VAL A 784 50.11 33.40 -7.69
CA VAL A 784 48.83 33.77 -7.08
C VAL A 784 47.93 32.54 -6.88
N LEU A 785 47.89 31.65 -7.87
CA LEU A 785 47.15 30.40 -7.76
C LEU A 785 47.76 29.46 -6.72
N TRP A 786 49.08 29.30 -6.71
CA TRP A 786 49.78 28.47 -5.73
C TRP A 786 49.54 28.96 -4.30
N GLU A 787 49.64 30.28 -4.07
CA GLU A 787 49.31 30.91 -2.80
C GLU A 787 47.84 30.67 -2.39
N ALA A 788 46.89 30.79 -3.32
CA ALA A 788 45.48 30.51 -3.07
C ALA A 788 45.25 29.06 -2.60
N THR A 789 45.98 28.08 -3.15
CA THR A 789 45.89 26.68 -2.69
C THR A 789 46.40 26.44 -1.28
N GLY A 790 47.17 27.37 -0.71
CA GLY A 790 47.64 27.32 0.68
C GLY A 790 46.63 27.84 1.70
N VAL A 791 45.57 28.53 1.29
CA VAL A 791 44.63 29.17 2.20
C VAL A 791 43.70 28.15 2.86
N ARG A 792 43.68 28.10 4.20
CA ARG A 792 42.90 27.16 5.00
C ARG A 792 42.13 27.90 6.11
N PRO A 793 40.97 28.54 5.80
CA PRO A 793 40.26 29.42 6.73
C PRO A 793 39.82 28.72 8.02
N LEU A 794 39.38 27.46 7.91
CA LEU A 794 39.00 26.64 9.06
C LEU A 794 40.22 26.30 9.94
N ALA A 795 41.38 26.00 9.35
CA ALA A 795 42.58 25.72 10.12
C ALA A 795 43.11 26.98 10.83
N ALA A 796 43.02 28.14 10.17
CA ALA A 796 43.36 29.44 10.75
C ALA A 796 42.42 29.84 11.91
N ALA A 797 41.11 29.66 11.73
CA ALA A 797 40.10 29.88 12.78
C ALA A 797 40.36 28.99 14.01
N VAL A 798 40.67 27.70 13.79
CA VAL A 798 40.99 26.75 14.86
C VAL A 798 42.31 27.09 15.55
N ALA A 799 43.32 27.57 14.81
CA ALA A 799 44.60 28.01 15.38
C ALA A 799 44.44 29.27 16.26
N ARG A 800 43.66 30.27 15.80
CA ARG A 800 43.33 31.46 16.62
C ARG A 800 42.51 31.13 17.85
N GLY A 801 41.54 30.21 17.74
CA GLY A 801 40.73 29.74 18.87
C GLY A 801 41.55 29.06 19.97
N ARG A 802 42.66 28.41 19.61
CA ARG A 802 43.63 27.83 20.58
C ARG A 802 44.48 28.89 21.28
N SER A 803 44.80 30.00 20.61
CA SER A 803 45.57 31.12 21.18
C SER A 803 44.76 31.94 22.19
N GLY A 804 43.45 32.08 22.00
CA GLY A 804 42.55 32.79 22.93
C GLY A 804 42.18 32.00 24.19
N THR A 805 42.27 30.67 24.16
CA THR A 805 41.93 29.79 25.29
C THR A 805 43.10 29.56 26.26
N ALA A 806 44.31 30.05 25.97
CA ALA A 806 45.47 29.98 26.87
C ALA A 806 45.39 30.91 28.10
N ARG A 807 44.34 31.74 28.24
CA ARG A 807 44.11 32.60 29.42
C ARG A 807 42.97 32.14 30.36
N ALA A 808 42.26 31.06 30.03
CA ALA A 808 41.24 30.49 30.91
C ALA A 808 41.78 29.23 31.61
N ARG A 809 42.15 29.41 32.88
CA ARG A 809 42.59 28.37 33.83
C ARG A 809 41.65 27.15 33.78
N PRO A 810 42.14 25.91 33.56
CA PRO A 810 41.24 24.77 33.48
C PRO A 810 40.72 24.37 34.87
N PRO A 811 39.42 24.03 35.03
CA PRO A 811 38.92 23.42 36.23
C PRO A 811 39.50 22.00 36.35
N ARG A 812 40.13 21.72 37.48
CA ARG A 812 40.65 20.40 37.85
C ARG A 812 39.48 19.41 37.93
N GLY A 813 39.61 18.28 37.22
CA GLY A 813 38.87 17.05 37.51
C GLY A 813 37.92 16.60 36.40
N ALA A 814 38.44 15.83 35.44
CA ALA A 814 37.73 14.77 34.68
C ALA A 814 38.55 14.19 33.52
N LEU A 815 39.77 14.66 33.25
CA LEU A 815 40.68 14.09 32.24
C LEU A 815 41.81 13.27 32.90
N ARG A 816 41.43 12.16 33.53
CA ARG A 816 42.37 11.12 33.97
C ARG A 816 41.78 9.73 33.84
N ARG A 817 41.11 9.44 32.71
CA ARG A 817 40.62 8.11 32.31
C ARG A 817 40.32 8.14 30.81
N ARG A 818 41.35 8.17 29.95
CA ARG A 818 41.30 7.77 28.52
C ARG A 818 42.65 7.79 27.78
N THR A 819 43.75 8.14 28.44
CA THR A 819 45.12 8.13 27.85
C THR A 819 46.00 6.94 28.25
N THR A 820 45.42 5.82 28.68
CA THR A 820 46.17 4.57 28.99
C THR A 820 45.47 3.33 28.43
N ALA A 821 45.10 3.34 27.14
CA ALA A 821 44.68 2.13 26.42
C ALA A 821 45.21 2.04 24.97
N ALA A 822 46.10 2.96 24.55
CA ALA A 822 46.70 2.94 23.21
C ALA A 822 48.19 2.53 23.19
N ASN A 823 48.82 2.29 24.35
CA ASN A 823 50.26 1.95 24.43
C ASN A 823 50.57 0.52 24.92
N ALA A 824 49.60 -0.39 24.97
CA ALA A 824 49.80 -1.77 25.44
C ALA A 824 49.59 -2.84 24.34
N ALA A 825 49.92 -2.51 23.08
CA ALA A 825 49.91 -3.46 21.96
C ALA A 825 51.20 -3.38 21.14
N ARG A 826 52.36 -3.36 21.80
CA ARG A 826 53.68 -3.59 21.19
C ARG A 826 54.66 -4.07 22.27
N ALA A 827 54.72 -5.38 22.50
CA ALA A 827 55.95 -6.18 22.69
C ALA A 827 55.69 -7.47 23.48
N ARG A 828 55.74 -8.59 22.72
CA ARG A 828 56.40 -9.89 22.99
C ARG A 828 56.04 -10.72 24.24
N ALA A 829 55.77 -11.99 23.95
CA ALA A 829 55.62 -13.13 24.86
C ALA A 829 57.01 -13.68 25.35
N PRO A 830 57.06 -14.88 25.97
CA PRO A 830 57.29 -15.23 27.40
C PRO A 830 58.76 -15.75 27.60
N PRO A 831 59.20 -16.55 28.63
CA PRO A 831 58.53 -17.27 29.73
C PRO A 831 59.28 -17.22 31.10
N GLY A 832 58.78 -17.95 32.12
CA GLY A 832 59.62 -18.34 33.27
C GLY A 832 58.93 -18.54 34.62
N ASP A 833 58.42 -19.74 34.84
CA ASP A 833 58.71 -20.64 35.97
C ASP A 833 58.65 -20.18 37.46
N ARG A 834 58.04 -21.08 38.25
CA ARG A 834 58.18 -21.32 39.72
C ARG A 834 57.46 -20.43 40.75
N ALA A 835 56.56 -21.10 41.47
CA ALA A 835 56.60 -21.36 42.93
C ALA A 835 55.28 -21.06 43.68
N ARG A 836 54.57 -22.14 44.03
CA ARG A 836 53.80 -22.30 45.29
C ARG A 836 54.73 -22.05 46.51
N PRO A 837 54.27 -21.91 47.78
CA PRO A 837 52.99 -22.40 48.34
C PRO A 837 52.30 -21.57 49.46
N ARG A 838 51.09 -22.04 49.82
CA ARG A 838 50.65 -22.44 51.18
C ARG A 838 49.68 -21.56 52.01
N THR A 839 48.72 -22.31 52.58
CA THR A 839 47.93 -22.16 53.83
C THR A 839 46.80 -21.12 53.84
N GLY A 840 45.59 -21.39 54.37
CA GLY A 840 45.04 -22.54 55.10
C GLY A 840 43.51 -22.41 55.24
N ARG A 841 42.78 -23.54 55.32
CA ARG A 841 41.84 -23.97 56.42
C ARG A 841 41.06 -22.81 57.06
N GLY A 842 39.73 -22.77 57.09
CA GLY A 842 38.68 -23.74 57.45
C GLY A 842 37.44 -22.90 57.83
N GLY A 843 36.21 -23.35 58.01
CA GLY A 843 35.64 -24.69 58.14
C GLY A 843 34.11 -24.57 58.01
N ALA A 844 33.48 -25.74 58.03
CA ALA A 844 32.05 -25.98 57.87
C ALA A 844 31.22 -25.61 59.12
N GLY A 845 29.90 -25.47 58.94
CA GLY A 845 28.94 -25.44 60.04
C GLY A 845 27.51 -25.14 59.53
N ASN A 846 26.75 -26.20 59.28
CA ASN A 846 25.40 -26.23 58.72
C ASN A 846 24.28 -25.87 59.74
N PRO A 847 22.99 -25.78 59.32
CA PRO A 847 21.85 -25.11 59.99
C PRO A 847 21.04 -26.14 60.84
N PRO A 848 19.71 -26.06 61.18
CA PRO A 848 18.51 -25.65 60.40
C PRO A 848 17.39 -24.93 61.21
N GLY A 849 16.22 -24.66 60.58
CA GLY A 849 14.94 -24.60 61.32
C GLY A 849 13.80 -23.74 60.75
N HIS A 850 13.00 -24.35 59.86
CA HIS A 850 11.54 -24.26 59.64
C HIS A 850 10.74 -22.94 59.59
N GLY A 851 9.91 -22.87 58.55
CA GLY A 851 8.81 -21.95 58.29
C GLY A 851 8.37 -22.05 56.84
#